data_AF-A0AA84ZMA7-F1
#
_entry.id   AF-A0AA84ZMA7-F1
#
_cell.length_a   1.000
_cell.length_b   1.000
_cell.length_c   1.000
_cell.angle_alpha   90.00
_cell.angle_beta   90.00
_cell.angle_gamma   90.00
#
_symmetry.space_group_name_H-M   'P 1'
#
loop_
_entity.id
_entity.type
_entity.pdbx_description
1 polymer ?
#
loop_
_entity_poly.entity_id
_entity_poly.type
_entity_poly.pdbx_seq_one_letter_code
_entity_poly.pdbx_strand_id
1 'polypeptide(L)'
;MKISMDFMDKMLINYSLIYFIYLSLLLIETQSINDNNLWQVITSYPNATKFADFIQEIGLQNLLEKPGCSGDDECLTIILPTNDAIDHMANDLAWYSLGDYQKQSFIHGHIIQRGITTGQSSVRVTTREWTKLGQQMNFIDIGFGTGVEYTTLLVKQQFGFSTIVDSTSLYFVNNAKIVTPDVMASNGIIQIVNQVLYTPYISSPFMEFLQKQGNLGISKELWYLLLQEPKYAPYTAQHIYSTIFVVNDSGWSSLPITQLNRLRKNITLLASVLSYHYCPNQLIYREWISVKPSINIYTGFPNRPQSATSIQLSELNPAQLYKSSGDSIIISSGNTEAKLEDKSFIIQKAIVHIIQKPLAFVFETREEILNRINSNLLSSCQSDTICKNILTSSTDITIFSPNAQAMQNFNKLSTSEKAIYLKYLFLPMKLYQAEMTLNRRIPIENLEDAIRFKIIDQSIFIEARLPNQGYVASRIINANQVATNGIIHTIDAIPGLPYETVQQYVARIPDFNLYYNTGFVQSMTVGEPYTFLVPTNQAMTSMNNDNEVGRKLLTDKLRKDFVFRRNTFPLDLIIQDLDIRKVYYVSTANYAFTREQLRLDISSKNSDEEGVITYQGEKIQLLSVNGPYQFTNGFLYSIDKILYTKSDLNATMCTVSACA
;
A
#
# COMPACT_ATOMS: atom_id res chain seq x y z
N MET A 1 -42.08 -15.20 -68.33
CA MET A 1 -42.64 -14.03 -67.64
C MET A 1 -41.76 -13.80 -66.40
N LYS A 2 -40.53 -13.27 -66.54
CA LYS A 2 -40.16 -11.84 -66.66
C LYS A 2 -40.79 -10.97 -65.57
N ILE A 3 -40.21 -11.03 -64.36
CA ILE A 3 -40.10 -9.95 -63.36
C ILE A 3 -38.81 -10.30 -62.59
N SER A 4 -37.62 -9.83 -62.97
CA SER A 4 -37.06 -8.48 -62.90
C SER A 4 -35.92 -8.48 -61.87
N MET A 5 -34.69 -8.58 -62.38
CA MET A 5 -33.40 -8.42 -61.69
C MET A 5 -33.21 -7.04 -61.04
N ASP A 6 -34.21 -6.15 -61.11
CA ASP A 6 -34.12 -4.75 -60.68
C ASP A 6 -34.33 -4.52 -59.16
N PHE A 7 -34.61 -5.59 -58.39
CA PHE A 7 -34.76 -5.50 -56.92
C PHE A 7 -33.48 -5.91 -56.16
N MET A 8 -32.58 -6.69 -56.77
CA MET A 8 -31.29 -7.04 -56.14
C MET A 8 -30.20 -5.99 -56.40
N ASP A 9 -30.23 -5.28 -57.53
CA ASP A 9 -29.26 -4.22 -57.81
C ASP A 9 -29.46 -2.97 -56.93
N LYS A 10 -30.69 -2.73 -56.42
CA LYS A 10 -30.96 -1.62 -55.50
C LYS A 10 -30.61 -1.90 -54.02
N MET A 11 -30.37 -3.15 -53.63
CA MET A 11 -29.81 -3.46 -52.31
C MET A 11 -28.27 -3.41 -52.29
N LEU A 12 -27.61 -3.73 -53.40
CA LEU A 12 -26.13 -3.73 -53.48
C LEU A 12 -25.52 -2.33 -53.58
N ILE A 13 -26.25 -1.34 -54.11
CA ILE A 13 -25.74 0.03 -54.24
C ILE A 13 -25.75 0.80 -52.91
N ASN A 14 -26.62 0.45 -51.95
CA ASN A 14 -26.65 1.11 -50.63
C ASN A 14 -25.72 0.49 -49.57
N TYR A 15 -25.24 -0.74 -49.78
CA TYR A 15 -24.19 -1.32 -48.92
C TYR A 15 -22.77 -0.90 -49.34
N SER A 16 -22.57 -0.50 -50.60
CA SER A 16 -21.26 -0.07 -51.12
C SER A 16 -20.87 1.36 -50.74
N LEU A 17 -21.81 2.26 -50.43
CA LEU A 17 -21.48 3.63 -50.01
C LEU A 17 -21.21 3.75 -48.49
N ILE A 18 -21.81 2.89 -47.66
CA ILE A 18 -21.60 2.93 -46.21
C ILE A 18 -20.26 2.28 -45.85
N TYR A 19 -19.77 1.31 -46.62
CA TYR A 19 -18.42 0.77 -46.43
C TYR A 19 -17.31 1.72 -46.91
N PHE A 20 -17.59 2.64 -47.86
CA PHE A 20 -16.59 3.63 -48.30
C PHE A 20 -16.46 4.83 -47.35
N ILE A 21 -17.47 5.10 -46.51
CA ILE A 21 -17.43 6.17 -45.49
C ILE A 21 -17.05 5.63 -44.10
N TYR A 22 -17.21 4.32 -43.84
CA TYR A 22 -16.67 3.67 -42.64
C TYR A 22 -15.24 3.13 -42.78
N LEU A 23 -14.68 3.05 -43.99
CA LEU A 23 -13.24 2.79 -44.18
C LEU A 23 -12.35 4.03 -44.03
N SER A 24 -12.92 5.22 -43.81
CA SER A 24 -12.19 6.46 -43.54
C SER A 24 -12.14 6.85 -42.06
N LEU A 25 -12.54 5.97 -41.14
CA LEU A 25 -12.52 6.23 -39.69
C LEU A 25 -11.81 5.16 -38.85
N LEU A 26 -11.19 4.17 -39.49
CA LEU A 26 -10.05 3.46 -38.91
C LEU A 26 -8.79 4.16 -39.39
N LEU A 27 -8.49 5.30 -38.75
CA LEU A 27 -7.12 5.82 -38.68
C LEU A 27 -6.28 4.75 -37.98
N ILE A 28 -5.83 3.76 -38.75
CA ILE A 28 -4.48 3.29 -38.59
C ILE A 28 -3.65 4.55 -38.82
N GLU A 29 -3.16 5.17 -37.75
CA GLU A 29 -1.98 6.02 -37.87
C GLU A 29 -0.87 5.11 -38.38
N THR A 30 -0.83 4.88 -39.70
CA THR A 30 0.42 4.64 -40.37
C THR A 30 1.15 5.96 -40.16
N GLN A 31 1.92 6.08 -39.08
CA GLN A 31 2.88 7.16 -38.94
C GLN A 31 3.69 7.14 -40.24
N SER A 32 3.46 8.14 -41.09
CA SER A 32 4.27 8.34 -42.27
C SER A 32 5.70 8.35 -41.81
N ILE A 33 6.57 7.54 -42.43
CA ILE A 33 8.01 7.63 -42.19
C ILE A 33 8.35 9.11 -42.35
N ASN A 34 8.76 9.74 -41.25
CA ASN A 34 9.21 11.11 -41.27
C ASN A 34 10.42 11.11 -42.22
N ASP A 35 10.41 11.94 -43.27
CA ASP A 35 11.61 12.10 -44.13
C ASP A 35 12.83 12.55 -43.31
N ASN A 36 12.55 13.16 -42.15
CA ASN A 36 13.51 13.56 -41.15
C ASN A 36 14.31 12.36 -40.58
N ASN A 37 15.62 12.52 -40.55
CA ASN A 37 16.52 11.58 -39.87
C ASN A 37 16.42 11.68 -38.33
N LEU A 38 17.02 10.75 -37.61
CA LEU A 38 17.00 10.68 -36.14
C LEU A 38 17.43 11.99 -35.48
N TRP A 39 18.47 12.65 -36.01
CA TRP A 39 18.93 13.94 -35.48
C TRP A 39 17.88 15.05 -35.60
N GLN A 40 17.27 15.17 -36.78
CA GLN A 40 16.19 16.13 -37.03
C GLN A 40 14.97 15.85 -36.16
N VAL A 41 14.62 14.57 -35.96
CA VAL A 41 13.51 14.20 -35.07
C VAL A 41 13.82 14.53 -33.61
N ILE A 42 15.00 14.16 -33.09
CA ILE A 42 15.40 14.43 -31.70
C ILE A 42 15.42 15.94 -31.41
N THR A 43 16.02 16.74 -32.30
CA THR A 43 16.12 18.21 -32.12
C THR A 43 14.76 18.92 -32.26
N SER A 44 13.81 18.32 -32.98
CA SER A 44 12.44 18.83 -33.08
C SER A 44 11.56 18.49 -31.86
N TYR A 45 12.01 17.59 -30.97
CA TYR A 45 11.25 17.16 -29.79
C TYR A 45 11.56 18.08 -28.58
N PRO A 46 10.60 18.93 -28.14
CA PRO A 46 10.87 19.93 -27.10
C PRO A 46 11.29 19.33 -25.75
N ASN A 47 10.84 18.11 -25.45
CA ASN A 47 11.13 17.43 -24.19
C ASN A 47 12.38 16.54 -24.24
N ALA A 48 13.26 16.67 -25.23
CA ALA A 48 14.47 15.84 -25.34
C ALA A 48 15.72 16.59 -25.84
N THR A 49 15.66 17.92 -25.89
CA THR A 49 16.73 18.78 -26.40
C THR A 49 18.04 18.63 -25.62
N LYS A 50 17.99 18.39 -24.30
CA LYS A 50 19.21 18.28 -23.46
C LYS A 50 20.10 17.09 -23.83
N PHE A 51 19.49 15.97 -24.22
CA PHE A 51 20.24 14.82 -24.69
C PHE A 51 20.87 15.09 -26.06
N ALA A 52 20.18 15.85 -26.92
CA ALA A 52 20.73 16.32 -28.19
C ALA A 52 21.95 17.22 -27.98
N ASP A 53 21.89 18.14 -27.01
CA ASP A 53 23.00 19.02 -26.65
C ASP A 53 24.25 18.21 -26.25
N PHE A 54 24.09 17.14 -25.47
CA PHE A 54 25.18 16.23 -25.12
C PHE A 54 25.77 15.51 -26.32
N ILE A 55 24.94 15.01 -27.25
CA ILE A 55 25.39 14.37 -28.50
C ILE A 55 26.22 15.36 -29.34
N GLN A 56 25.76 16.61 -29.45
CA GLN A 56 26.42 17.66 -30.20
C GLN A 56 27.75 18.05 -29.56
N GLU A 57 27.79 18.21 -28.24
CA GLU A 57 29.00 18.59 -27.49
C GLU A 57 30.17 17.63 -27.77
N ILE A 58 29.90 16.33 -27.84
CA ILE A 58 30.94 15.31 -28.06
C ILE A 58 31.10 14.91 -29.53
N GLY A 59 30.46 15.63 -30.46
CA GLY A 59 30.62 15.44 -31.90
C GLY A 59 30.01 14.15 -32.46
N LEU A 60 29.01 13.56 -31.78
CA LEU A 60 28.33 12.33 -32.24
C LEU A 60 27.11 12.59 -33.12
N GLN A 61 26.81 13.84 -33.49
CA GLN A 61 25.69 14.20 -34.37
C GLN A 61 25.67 13.39 -35.67
N ASN A 62 26.82 13.25 -36.33
CA ASN A 62 26.94 12.52 -37.60
C ASN A 62 26.50 11.06 -37.51
N LEU A 63 26.47 10.45 -36.31
CA LEU A 63 25.95 9.10 -36.12
C LEU A 63 24.45 9.01 -36.44
N LEU A 64 23.70 10.08 -36.17
CA LEU A 64 22.24 10.13 -36.24
C LEU A 64 21.72 10.76 -37.56
N GLU A 65 22.61 11.29 -38.38
CA GLU A 65 22.29 11.88 -39.69
C GLU A 65 22.52 10.93 -40.87
N LYS A 66 23.19 9.78 -40.64
CA LYS A 66 23.48 8.80 -41.71
C LYS A 66 22.19 8.33 -42.39
N PRO A 67 22.14 8.28 -43.73
CA PRO A 67 20.92 7.99 -44.46
C PRO A 67 20.52 6.50 -44.39
N GLY A 68 19.20 6.25 -44.33
CA GLY A 68 18.57 4.97 -44.66
C GLY A 68 18.51 3.92 -43.55
N CYS A 69 17.70 2.89 -43.81
CA CYS A 69 17.74 1.57 -43.17
C CYS A 69 17.90 0.52 -44.30
N SER A 70 18.85 0.75 -45.21
CA SER A 70 18.95 0.06 -46.50
C SER A 70 20.04 -1.03 -46.51
N GLY A 71 20.90 -1.06 -45.49
CA GLY A 71 21.92 -2.09 -45.24
C GLY A 71 21.92 -2.63 -43.80
N ASP A 72 22.70 -3.68 -43.55
CA ASP A 72 22.73 -4.46 -42.30
C ASP A 72 23.12 -3.66 -41.04
N ASP A 73 23.67 -2.44 -41.17
CA ASP A 73 24.17 -1.61 -40.07
C ASP A 73 23.57 -0.19 -39.98
N GLU A 74 22.54 0.13 -40.77
CA GLU A 74 22.10 1.52 -40.98
C GLU A 74 20.90 1.96 -40.11
N CYS A 75 20.17 1.03 -39.50
CA CYS A 75 18.95 1.33 -38.76
C CYS A 75 19.16 1.36 -37.24
N LEU A 76 19.03 2.53 -36.60
CA LEU A 76 19.24 2.68 -35.15
C LEU A 76 17.92 2.72 -34.37
N THR A 77 17.94 2.21 -33.14
CA THR A 77 16.92 2.52 -32.14
C THR A 77 17.53 3.38 -31.04
N ILE A 78 16.97 4.56 -30.81
CA ILE A 78 17.44 5.51 -29.79
C ILE A 78 16.52 5.46 -28.59
N ILE A 79 17.07 5.20 -27.40
CA ILE A 79 16.37 5.35 -26.13
C ILE A 79 16.59 6.77 -25.65
N LEU A 80 15.64 7.65 -25.94
CA LEU A 80 15.80 9.08 -25.74
C LEU A 80 15.29 9.50 -24.35
N PRO A 81 16.15 9.86 -23.40
CA PRO A 81 15.68 10.38 -22.12
C PRO A 81 15.02 11.74 -22.30
N THR A 82 13.95 11.97 -21.54
CA THR A 82 13.33 13.30 -21.44
C THR A 82 14.26 14.33 -20.78
N ASN A 83 14.00 15.62 -20.99
CA ASN A 83 14.72 16.71 -20.34
C ASN A 83 14.62 16.58 -18.81
N ASP A 84 13.44 16.26 -18.29
CA ASP A 84 13.25 15.99 -16.87
C ASP A 84 14.13 14.83 -16.39
N ALA A 85 14.24 13.74 -17.14
CA ALA A 85 15.10 12.61 -16.78
C ALA A 85 16.58 13.02 -16.70
N ILE A 86 17.05 13.84 -17.63
CA ILE A 86 18.42 14.39 -17.62
C ILE A 86 18.63 15.29 -16.40
N ASP A 87 17.66 16.15 -16.06
CA ASP A 87 17.74 17.05 -14.92
C ASP A 87 17.78 16.32 -13.58
N HIS A 88 16.95 15.30 -13.42
CA HIS A 88 16.97 14.47 -12.20
C HIS A 88 18.32 13.79 -11.99
N MET A 89 19.02 13.44 -13.07
CA MET A 89 20.32 12.78 -13.02
C MET A 89 21.52 13.74 -13.01
N ALA A 90 21.33 15.04 -13.24
CA ALA A 90 22.44 15.96 -13.54
C ALA A 90 23.57 15.93 -12.50
N ASN A 91 23.21 15.88 -11.21
CA ASN A 91 24.18 15.81 -10.11
C ASN A 91 24.94 14.49 -10.06
N ASP A 92 24.26 13.35 -10.31
CA ASP A 92 24.86 12.02 -10.25
C ASP A 92 25.66 11.69 -11.52
N LEU A 93 25.25 12.24 -12.66
CA LEU A 93 25.99 12.14 -13.93
C LEU A 93 27.25 13.00 -13.91
N ALA A 94 27.18 14.20 -13.32
CA ALA A 94 28.26 15.18 -13.28
C ALA A 94 28.94 15.37 -14.65
N TRP A 95 28.13 15.59 -15.69
CA TRP A 95 28.53 15.53 -17.11
C TRP A 95 29.85 16.25 -17.43
N TYR A 96 30.03 17.48 -16.92
CA TYR A 96 31.22 18.28 -17.18
C TYR A 96 32.50 17.77 -16.50
N SER A 97 32.36 16.86 -15.53
CA SER A 97 33.48 16.19 -14.85
C SER A 97 33.83 14.84 -15.50
N LEU A 98 33.03 14.35 -16.45
CA LEU A 98 33.27 13.08 -17.13
C LEU A 98 34.37 13.22 -18.19
N GLY A 99 35.26 12.22 -18.25
CA GLY A 99 36.19 12.09 -19.37
C GLY A 99 35.49 11.64 -20.66
N ASP A 100 36.15 11.83 -21.79
CA ASP A 100 35.57 11.57 -23.13
C ASP A 100 35.00 10.15 -23.27
N TYR A 101 35.70 9.14 -22.76
CA TYR A 101 35.24 7.75 -22.77
C TYR A 101 33.91 7.57 -22.01
N GLN A 102 33.74 8.24 -20.87
CA GLN A 102 32.52 8.16 -20.07
C GLN A 102 31.36 8.88 -20.76
N LYS A 103 31.64 10.06 -21.35
CA LYS A 103 30.64 10.78 -22.15
C LYS A 103 30.18 9.98 -23.37
N GLN A 104 31.09 9.33 -24.08
CA GLN A 104 30.75 8.42 -25.17
C GLN A 104 29.96 7.20 -24.67
N SER A 105 30.36 6.61 -23.55
CA SER A 105 29.65 5.48 -22.92
C SER A 105 28.23 5.83 -22.52
N PHE A 106 28.02 7.05 -22.03
CA PHE A 106 26.69 7.57 -21.70
C PHE A 106 25.78 7.64 -22.93
N ILE A 107 26.25 8.27 -24.02
CA ILE A 107 25.46 8.41 -25.25
C ILE A 107 25.22 7.05 -25.92
N HIS A 108 26.26 6.26 -26.13
CA HIS A 108 26.13 4.93 -26.74
C HIS A 108 25.33 3.95 -25.86
N GLY A 109 25.25 4.17 -24.55
CA GLY A 109 24.38 3.44 -23.63
C GLY A 109 22.89 3.59 -23.93
N HIS A 110 22.51 4.56 -24.74
CA HIS A 110 21.14 4.85 -25.17
C HIS A 110 20.89 4.50 -26.65
N ILE A 111 21.88 3.93 -27.35
CA ILE A 111 21.76 3.62 -28.78
C ILE A 111 21.84 2.11 -28.97
N ILE A 112 20.76 1.54 -29.50
CA ILE A 112 20.69 0.14 -29.91
C ILE A 112 21.00 0.11 -31.40
N GLN A 113 22.12 -0.51 -31.76
CA GLN A 113 22.50 -0.82 -33.13
C GLN A 113 22.67 -2.34 -33.22
N ARG A 114 21.78 -3.01 -33.93
CA ARG A 114 21.88 -4.46 -34.13
C ARG A 114 22.81 -4.72 -35.31
N GLY A 115 24.07 -5.09 -35.03
CA GLY A 115 25.08 -5.31 -36.08
C GLY A 115 26.44 -5.88 -35.67
N ILE A 116 26.70 -6.28 -34.41
CA ILE A 116 28.04 -6.80 -34.03
C ILE A 116 28.03 -8.13 -33.26
N THR A 117 26.91 -8.57 -32.67
CA THR A 117 26.94 -9.73 -31.74
C THR A 117 26.04 -10.92 -32.08
N THR A 118 25.09 -10.81 -33.03
CA THR A 118 24.10 -11.89 -33.30
C THR A 118 23.86 -12.26 -34.77
N GLY A 119 24.57 -11.65 -35.73
CA GLY A 119 24.41 -11.98 -37.16
C GLY A 119 23.03 -11.69 -37.75
N GLN A 120 22.26 -10.75 -37.17
CA GLN A 120 21.00 -10.25 -37.71
C GLN A 120 21.12 -8.76 -38.04
N SER A 121 20.51 -8.35 -39.16
CA SER A 121 20.46 -6.98 -39.67
C SER A 121 19.92 -5.97 -38.65
N SER A 122 20.33 -4.70 -38.80
CA SER A 122 19.80 -3.56 -38.05
C SER A 122 18.26 -3.45 -38.18
N VAL A 123 17.53 -3.39 -37.05
CA VAL A 123 16.05 -3.39 -37.04
C VAL A 123 15.52 -2.24 -36.19
N ARG A 124 14.46 -1.59 -36.66
CA ARG A 124 13.62 -0.69 -35.85
C ARG A 124 12.94 -1.51 -34.76
N VAL A 125 13.25 -1.22 -33.50
CA VAL A 125 12.65 -1.94 -32.40
C VAL A 125 11.38 -1.21 -31.98
N THR A 126 10.23 -1.76 -32.35
CA THR A 126 8.95 -1.29 -31.83
C THR A 126 8.67 -1.87 -30.43
N THR A 127 7.84 -1.20 -29.64
CA THR A 127 7.42 -1.72 -28.32
C THR A 127 6.71 -3.07 -28.42
N ARG A 128 6.00 -3.33 -29.54
CA ARG A 128 5.36 -4.63 -29.82
C ARG A 128 6.35 -5.74 -30.12
N GLU A 129 7.52 -5.41 -30.64
CA GLU A 129 8.60 -6.34 -30.98
C GLU A 129 9.67 -6.41 -29.90
N TRP A 130 9.56 -5.56 -28.86
CA TRP A 130 10.49 -5.47 -27.74
C TRP A 130 10.78 -6.82 -27.07
N THR A 131 9.75 -7.66 -26.94
CA THR A 131 9.87 -9.01 -26.35
C THR A 131 10.50 -10.05 -27.27
N LYS A 132 10.70 -9.71 -28.55
CA LYS A 132 11.29 -10.60 -29.57
C LYS A 132 12.77 -10.30 -29.81
N LEU A 133 13.31 -9.30 -29.13
CA LEU A 133 14.72 -8.95 -29.26
C LEU A 133 15.61 -9.83 -28.41
N GLY A 134 16.84 -10.04 -28.86
CA GLY A 134 17.91 -10.58 -28.03
C GLY A 134 17.61 -11.92 -27.35
N GLN A 135 18.17 -12.14 -26.16
CA GLN A 135 18.03 -13.38 -25.42
C GLN A 135 16.95 -13.24 -24.34
N GLN A 136 15.94 -14.13 -24.38
CA GLN A 136 14.97 -14.21 -23.29
C GLN A 136 15.71 -14.56 -22.00
N MET A 137 15.53 -13.72 -20.98
CA MET A 137 16.04 -14.01 -19.66
C MET A 137 15.04 -14.88 -18.90
N ASN A 138 15.56 -15.69 -17.99
CA ASN A 138 14.75 -16.52 -17.09
C ASN A 138 14.75 -15.91 -15.70
N PHE A 139 14.61 -14.58 -15.56
CA PHE A 139 14.43 -13.97 -14.24
C PHE A 139 13.15 -14.50 -13.60
N ILE A 140 13.13 -14.55 -12.27
CA ILE A 140 11.89 -14.79 -11.54
C ILE A 140 10.96 -13.61 -11.83
N ASP A 141 9.79 -13.89 -12.40
CA ASP A 141 8.83 -12.85 -12.75
C ASP A 141 8.16 -12.30 -11.48
N ILE A 142 8.44 -11.02 -11.21
CA ILE A 142 7.84 -10.25 -10.10
C ILE A 142 6.67 -9.38 -10.58
N GLY A 143 6.11 -9.68 -11.75
CA GLY A 143 4.99 -8.98 -12.37
C GLY A 143 5.38 -7.99 -13.47
N PHE A 144 6.61 -8.08 -14.01
CA PHE A 144 7.13 -7.25 -15.11
C PHE A 144 7.73 -8.11 -16.25
N GLY A 145 7.49 -9.42 -16.20
CA GLY A 145 8.04 -10.40 -17.14
C GLY A 145 9.42 -10.91 -16.70
N THR A 146 9.90 -11.93 -17.40
CA THR A 146 11.19 -12.60 -17.08
C THR A 146 12.42 -11.85 -17.61
N GLY A 147 12.22 -10.69 -18.24
CA GLY A 147 13.26 -9.86 -18.84
C GLY A 147 13.72 -10.35 -20.21
N VAL A 148 14.21 -9.40 -21.00
CA VAL A 148 14.79 -9.65 -22.32
C VAL A 148 16.12 -8.92 -22.41
N GLU A 149 17.21 -9.65 -22.58
CA GLU A 149 18.54 -9.06 -22.71
C GLU A 149 18.73 -8.48 -24.10
N TYR A 150 19.24 -7.26 -24.17
CA TYR A 150 19.71 -6.65 -25.40
C TYR A 150 21.01 -5.87 -25.14
N THR A 151 21.71 -5.55 -26.22
CA THR A 151 23.01 -4.87 -26.19
C THR A 151 22.89 -3.48 -26.82
N THR A 152 23.56 -2.49 -26.24
CA THR A 152 23.73 -1.16 -26.83
C THR A 152 25.14 -1.03 -27.40
N LEU A 153 25.45 0.08 -28.09
CA LEU A 153 26.72 0.26 -28.78
C LEU A 153 27.97 0.11 -27.90
N LEU A 154 27.87 0.38 -26.59
CA LEU A 154 28.97 0.20 -25.63
C LEU A 154 28.58 -0.61 -24.38
N VAL A 155 27.31 -0.58 -23.97
CA VAL A 155 26.88 -1.29 -22.76
C VAL A 155 26.35 -2.67 -23.17
N LYS A 156 27.11 -3.70 -22.79
CA LYS A 156 26.91 -5.06 -23.30
C LYS A 156 25.58 -5.70 -22.91
N GLN A 157 24.99 -5.31 -21.78
CA GLN A 157 23.80 -5.97 -21.23
C GLN A 157 22.84 -4.94 -20.63
N GLN A 158 21.66 -4.82 -21.24
CA GLN A 158 20.52 -4.06 -20.77
C GLN A 158 19.26 -4.93 -20.87
N PHE A 159 18.18 -4.55 -20.16
CA PHE A 159 17.01 -5.40 -20.04
C PHE A 159 15.71 -4.71 -20.42
N GLY A 160 14.94 -5.36 -21.27
CA GLY A 160 13.57 -5.00 -21.59
C GLY A 160 12.57 -5.69 -20.67
N PHE A 161 11.55 -4.96 -20.21
CA PHE A 161 10.45 -5.48 -19.40
C PHE A 161 9.11 -4.95 -19.87
N SER A 162 8.03 -5.65 -19.49
CA SER A 162 6.67 -5.22 -19.79
C SER A 162 5.69 -5.65 -18.72
N THR A 163 4.67 -4.84 -18.45
CA THR A 163 3.57 -5.21 -17.55
C THR A 163 2.25 -4.69 -18.08
N ILE A 164 1.14 -5.22 -17.56
CA ILE A 164 -0.21 -4.75 -17.90
C ILE A 164 -0.81 -4.12 -16.64
N VAL A 165 -1.28 -2.88 -16.77
CA VAL A 165 -2.03 -2.15 -15.74
C VAL A 165 -3.30 -1.61 -16.40
N ASP A 166 -4.46 -1.89 -15.83
CA ASP A 166 -5.76 -1.45 -16.37
C ASP A 166 -5.94 -1.73 -17.86
N SER A 167 -5.60 -2.96 -18.28
CA SER A 167 -5.59 -3.43 -19.68
C SER A 167 -4.64 -2.68 -20.62
N THR A 168 -3.76 -1.85 -20.10
CA THR A 168 -2.75 -1.10 -20.86
C THR A 168 -1.36 -1.72 -20.66
N SER A 169 -0.72 -2.09 -21.77
CA SER A 169 0.68 -2.56 -21.76
C SER A 169 1.63 -1.39 -21.52
N LEU A 170 2.48 -1.52 -20.51
CA LEU A 170 3.57 -0.60 -20.21
C LEU A 170 4.90 -1.30 -20.48
N TYR A 171 5.84 -0.59 -21.10
CA TYR A 171 7.14 -1.11 -21.50
C TYR A 171 8.25 -0.35 -20.80
N PHE A 172 9.30 -1.09 -20.44
CA PHE A 172 10.42 -0.56 -19.68
C PHE A 172 11.75 -1.00 -20.26
N VAL A 173 12.71 -0.13 -20.07
CA VAL A 173 14.11 -0.30 -20.38
C VAL A 173 14.87 -0.13 -19.07
N ASN A 174 15.26 -1.24 -18.44
CA ASN A 174 15.64 -1.28 -17.03
C ASN A 174 14.54 -0.63 -16.14
N ASN A 175 14.89 0.41 -15.38
CA ASN A 175 13.96 1.24 -14.62
C ASN A 175 13.19 2.27 -15.46
N ALA A 176 13.64 2.56 -16.69
CA ALA A 176 13.10 3.63 -17.50
C ALA A 176 11.80 3.20 -18.18
N LYS A 177 10.69 3.88 -17.85
CA LYS A 177 9.41 3.66 -18.54
C LYS A 177 9.47 4.35 -19.90
N ILE A 178 9.05 3.65 -20.94
CA ILE A 178 8.79 4.24 -22.25
C ILE A 178 7.53 5.10 -22.14
N VAL A 179 7.69 6.43 -22.24
CA VAL A 179 6.60 7.41 -22.15
C VAL A 179 6.05 7.82 -23.50
N THR A 180 6.87 7.76 -24.55
CA THR A 180 6.42 7.95 -25.93
C THR A 180 7.05 6.87 -26.79
N PRO A 181 6.27 5.83 -27.13
CA PRO A 181 6.79 4.72 -27.90
C PRO A 181 6.84 5.03 -29.39
N ASP A 182 7.73 4.30 -30.08
CA ASP A 182 7.66 4.07 -31.52
C ASP A 182 7.70 5.32 -32.42
N VAL A 183 8.49 6.34 -32.04
CA VAL A 183 8.64 7.57 -32.84
C VAL A 183 9.51 7.30 -34.07
N MET A 184 8.91 7.35 -35.25
CA MET A 184 9.57 6.97 -36.50
C MET A 184 10.50 8.05 -37.07
N ALA A 185 11.65 7.63 -37.60
CA ALA A 185 12.59 8.45 -38.39
C ALA A 185 12.99 7.72 -39.68
N SER A 186 13.54 8.44 -40.66
CA SER A 186 13.94 7.85 -41.95
C SER A 186 15.04 6.79 -41.79
N ASN A 187 15.95 6.96 -40.83
CA ASN A 187 17.09 6.08 -40.52
C ASN A 187 16.96 5.36 -39.15
N GLY A 188 15.76 5.26 -38.57
CA GLY A 188 15.59 4.55 -37.32
C GLY A 188 14.26 4.74 -36.61
N ILE A 189 14.26 4.49 -35.30
CA ILE A 189 13.12 4.68 -34.40
C ILE A 189 13.60 5.21 -33.05
N ILE A 190 12.77 5.98 -32.36
CA ILE A 190 13.05 6.57 -31.06
C ILE A 190 12.03 6.07 -30.04
N GLN A 191 12.52 5.65 -28.88
CA GLN A 191 11.73 5.31 -27.71
C GLN A 191 12.03 6.34 -26.62
N ILE A 192 11.07 7.23 -26.33
CA ILE A 192 11.28 8.28 -25.33
C ILE A 192 11.01 7.72 -23.94
N VAL A 193 11.94 7.95 -23.00
CA VAL A 193 11.89 7.38 -21.64
C VAL A 193 11.98 8.43 -20.54
N ASN A 194 11.41 8.12 -19.38
CA ASN A 194 11.39 9.00 -18.21
C ASN A 194 12.59 8.85 -17.27
N GLN A 195 13.58 8.03 -17.62
CA GLN A 195 14.81 7.85 -16.86
C GLN A 195 16.00 7.73 -17.81
N VAL A 196 17.19 7.99 -17.29
CA VAL A 196 18.44 7.79 -18.03
C VAL A 196 18.98 6.39 -17.74
N LEU A 197 19.48 5.69 -18.77
CA LEU A 197 19.89 4.28 -18.67
C LEU A 197 21.29 4.06 -18.09
N TYR A 198 22.16 5.06 -18.16
CA TYR A 198 23.56 4.96 -17.75
C TYR A 198 23.77 5.43 -16.32
N THR A 199 24.47 4.64 -15.50
CA THR A 199 24.93 5.06 -14.17
C THR A 199 26.46 4.90 -14.07
N PRO A 200 27.16 5.74 -13.29
CA PRO A 200 28.62 5.62 -13.10
C PRO A 200 29.07 4.28 -12.50
N TYR A 201 28.15 3.55 -11.85
CA TYR A 201 28.45 2.30 -11.15
C TYR A 201 28.07 1.05 -11.95
N ILE A 202 27.54 1.18 -13.16
CA ILE A 202 27.00 0.07 -13.96
C ILE A 202 28.01 -1.05 -14.25
N SER A 203 29.32 -0.77 -14.16
CA SER A 203 30.39 -1.75 -14.33
C SER A 203 31.10 -2.14 -13.02
N SER A 204 30.66 -1.63 -11.87
CA SER A 204 31.29 -1.88 -10.57
C SER A 204 30.86 -3.25 -10.02
N PRO A 205 31.80 -4.12 -9.62
CA PRO A 205 31.48 -5.30 -8.82
C PRO A 205 30.92 -4.90 -7.45
N PHE A 206 30.10 -5.75 -6.84
CA PHE A 206 29.40 -5.44 -5.59
C PHE A 206 30.32 -5.01 -4.43
N MET A 207 31.40 -5.75 -4.16
CA MET A 207 32.31 -5.42 -3.07
C MET A 207 33.08 -4.11 -3.32
N GLU A 208 33.43 -3.82 -4.57
CA GLU A 208 34.07 -2.55 -4.95
C GLU A 208 33.09 -1.38 -4.82
N PHE A 209 31.83 -1.59 -5.21
CA PHE A 209 30.76 -0.61 -5.01
C PHE A 209 30.62 -0.26 -3.52
N LEU A 210 30.50 -1.26 -2.64
CA LEU A 210 30.41 -1.02 -1.18
C LEU A 210 31.65 -0.28 -0.64
N GLN A 211 32.84 -0.58 -1.15
CA GLN A 211 34.09 0.10 -0.77
C GLN A 211 34.12 1.59 -1.15
N LYS A 212 33.46 1.96 -2.25
CA LYS A 212 33.38 3.35 -2.73
C LYS A 212 32.29 4.16 -2.01
N GLN A 213 31.29 3.51 -1.41
CA GLN A 213 30.24 4.21 -0.67
C GLN A 213 30.71 4.61 0.73
N GLY A 214 30.50 5.88 1.10
CA GLY A 214 30.95 6.41 2.38
C GLY A 214 30.14 5.95 3.60
N ASN A 215 28.93 5.42 3.40
CA ASN A 215 27.97 5.07 4.45
C ASN A 215 27.59 3.58 4.48
N LEU A 216 28.36 2.70 3.83
CA LEU A 216 28.10 1.24 3.76
C LEU A 216 29.27 0.39 4.31
N GLY A 217 30.12 0.98 5.16
CA GLY A 217 31.34 0.32 5.66
C GLY A 217 31.08 -0.94 6.49
N ILE A 218 30.06 -0.93 7.34
CA ILE A 218 29.68 -2.10 8.17
C ILE A 218 29.07 -3.19 7.30
N SER A 219 28.22 -2.84 6.33
CA SER A 219 27.70 -3.81 5.36
C SER A 219 28.83 -4.47 4.57
N LYS A 220 29.82 -3.69 4.10
CA LYS A 220 31.01 -4.21 3.43
C LYS A 220 31.75 -5.22 4.31
N GLU A 221 31.97 -4.90 5.59
CA GLU A 221 32.60 -5.79 6.56
C GLU A 221 31.83 -7.12 6.68
N LEU A 222 30.52 -7.04 6.91
CA LEU A 222 29.67 -8.21 7.12
C LEU A 222 29.57 -9.10 5.87
N TRP A 223 29.42 -8.51 4.69
CA TRP A 223 29.48 -9.25 3.43
C TRP A 223 30.86 -9.87 3.22
N TYR A 224 31.94 -9.14 3.48
CA TYR A 224 33.29 -9.68 3.37
C TYR A 224 33.49 -10.91 4.26
N LEU A 225 33.04 -10.86 5.52
CA LEU A 225 33.10 -11.98 6.47
C LEU A 225 32.33 -13.20 5.94
N LEU A 226 31.10 -13.01 5.46
CA LEU A 226 30.27 -14.09 4.90
C LEU A 226 30.96 -14.77 3.72
N LEU A 227 31.54 -13.97 2.83
CA LEU A 227 32.12 -14.42 1.57
C LEU A 227 33.47 -15.15 1.73
N GLN A 228 34.10 -15.10 2.91
CA GLN A 228 35.28 -15.93 3.21
C GLN A 228 34.93 -17.42 3.35
N GLU A 229 33.68 -17.75 3.67
CA GLU A 229 33.25 -19.14 3.76
C GLU A 229 33.14 -19.77 2.36
N PRO A 230 33.75 -20.95 2.13
CA PRO A 230 33.70 -21.62 0.83
C PRO A 230 32.27 -21.81 0.28
N LYS A 231 31.29 -22.02 1.18
CA LYS A 231 29.87 -22.15 0.83
C LYS A 231 29.30 -20.88 0.16
N TYR A 232 29.74 -19.69 0.58
CA TYR A 232 29.20 -18.41 0.11
C TYR A 232 30.16 -17.68 -0.86
N ALA A 233 31.38 -18.16 -1.05
CA ALA A 233 32.32 -17.63 -2.04
C ALA A 233 31.71 -17.45 -3.46
N PRO A 234 30.86 -18.36 -4.01
CA PRO A 234 30.27 -18.19 -5.34
C PRO A 234 29.39 -16.95 -5.53
N TYR A 235 28.91 -16.34 -4.45
CA TYR A 235 28.09 -15.12 -4.49
C TYR A 235 28.93 -13.87 -4.82
N THR A 236 30.25 -13.91 -4.61
CA THR A 236 31.18 -12.81 -4.98
C THR A 236 31.29 -12.63 -6.49
N ALA A 237 31.25 -13.72 -7.23
CA ALA A 237 31.42 -13.74 -8.67
C ALA A 237 30.16 -13.30 -9.44
N GLN A 238 29.04 -13.09 -8.72
CA GLN A 238 27.75 -12.66 -9.26
C GLN A 238 27.40 -13.39 -10.57
N HIS A 239 27.50 -14.73 -10.57
CA HIS A 239 27.24 -15.52 -11.78
C HIS A 239 25.82 -15.26 -12.33
N ILE A 240 24.86 -15.09 -11.42
CA ILE A 240 23.47 -14.70 -11.68
C ILE A 240 23.24 -13.23 -11.35
N TYR A 241 22.26 -12.62 -12.03
CA TYR A 241 21.75 -11.31 -11.65
C TYR A 241 21.08 -11.36 -10.28
N SER A 242 21.05 -10.24 -9.58
CA SER A 242 20.39 -10.16 -8.26
C SER A 242 19.93 -8.76 -7.92
N THR A 243 19.06 -8.66 -6.92
CA THR A 243 18.83 -7.40 -6.21
C THR A 243 19.30 -7.58 -4.78
N ILE A 244 20.03 -6.61 -4.23
CA ILE A 244 20.62 -6.68 -2.90
C ILE A 244 20.16 -5.48 -2.08
N PHE A 245 19.52 -5.75 -0.95
CA PHE A 245 19.21 -4.74 0.06
C PHE A 245 20.40 -4.57 0.99
N VAL A 246 20.99 -3.38 1.03
CA VAL A 246 22.19 -3.11 1.82
C VAL A 246 21.84 -2.14 2.93
N VAL A 247 22.11 -2.54 4.17
CA VAL A 247 21.85 -1.68 5.33
C VAL A 247 22.94 -0.60 5.40
N ASN A 248 22.55 0.64 5.61
CA ASN A 248 23.52 1.72 5.84
C ASN A 248 24.20 1.62 7.22
N ASP A 249 25.29 2.36 7.40
CA ASP A 249 26.07 2.33 8.65
C ASP A 249 25.28 2.82 9.86
N SER A 250 24.38 3.79 9.66
CA SER A 250 23.46 4.25 10.72
C SER A 250 22.53 3.13 11.19
N GLY A 251 22.03 2.31 10.26
CA GLY A 251 21.12 1.21 10.53
C GLY A 251 21.81 0.10 11.31
N TRP A 252 23.03 -0.28 10.92
CA TRP A 252 23.81 -1.23 11.71
C TRP A 252 24.22 -0.67 13.07
N SER A 253 24.58 0.61 13.14
CA SER A 253 24.99 1.26 14.38
C SER A 253 23.84 1.49 15.35
N SER A 254 22.58 1.41 14.89
CA SER A 254 21.40 1.45 15.76
C SER A 254 21.24 0.17 16.60
N LEU A 255 21.89 -0.93 16.22
CA LEU A 255 21.87 -2.17 16.98
C LEU A 255 22.75 -2.05 18.23
N PRO A 256 22.38 -2.71 19.34
CA PRO A 256 23.28 -2.88 20.45
C PRO A 256 24.60 -3.53 20.00
N ILE A 257 25.73 -2.99 20.44
CA ILE A 257 27.08 -3.44 20.02
C ILE A 257 27.29 -4.94 20.24
N THR A 258 26.67 -5.51 21.29
CA THR A 258 26.69 -6.94 21.59
C THR A 258 26.07 -7.78 20.47
N GLN A 259 24.99 -7.30 19.85
CA GLN A 259 24.27 -7.99 18.78
C GLN A 259 25.00 -7.86 17.44
N LEU A 260 25.58 -6.70 17.15
CA LEU A 260 26.44 -6.55 15.97
C LEU A 260 27.68 -7.44 16.08
N ASN A 261 28.30 -7.54 17.27
CA ASN A 261 29.40 -8.47 17.51
C ASN A 261 28.97 -9.94 17.45
N ARG A 262 27.72 -10.26 17.80
CA ARG A 262 27.15 -11.60 17.62
C ARG A 262 27.09 -11.97 16.14
N LEU A 263 26.68 -11.04 15.27
CA LEU A 263 26.70 -11.25 13.82
C LEU A 263 28.11 -11.47 13.28
N ARG A 264 29.08 -10.64 13.71
CA ARG A 264 30.49 -10.78 13.30
C ARG A 264 31.13 -12.12 13.67
N LYS A 265 30.71 -12.72 14.78
CA LYS A 265 31.29 -13.97 15.32
C LYS A 265 30.55 -15.24 14.90
N ASN A 266 29.29 -15.13 14.46
CA ASN A 266 28.46 -16.28 14.13
C ASN A 266 28.08 -16.25 12.66
N ILE A 267 28.84 -17.00 11.85
CA ILE A 267 28.70 -17.03 10.40
C ILE A 267 27.36 -17.61 9.94
N THR A 268 26.82 -18.59 10.68
CA THR A 268 25.51 -19.19 10.39
C THR A 268 24.39 -18.18 10.60
N LEU A 269 24.45 -17.42 11.69
CA LEU A 269 23.50 -16.34 11.97
C LEU A 269 23.63 -15.21 10.94
N LEU A 270 24.86 -14.82 10.62
CA LEU A 270 25.13 -13.80 9.60
C LEU A 270 24.58 -14.20 8.23
N ALA A 271 24.81 -15.45 7.82
CA ALA A 271 24.27 -16.00 6.58
C ALA A 271 22.73 -16.00 6.58
N SER A 272 22.10 -16.40 7.70
CA SER A 272 20.65 -16.35 7.84
C SER A 272 20.11 -14.94 7.62
N VAL A 273 20.70 -13.94 8.29
CA VAL A 273 20.30 -12.53 8.16
C VAL A 273 20.52 -11.99 6.74
N LEU A 274 21.71 -12.16 6.17
CA LEU A 274 22.02 -11.64 4.83
C LEU A 274 21.25 -12.37 3.72
N SER A 275 20.74 -13.58 3.98
CA SER A 275 19.87 -14.27 3.02
C SER A 275 18.57 -13.49 2.75
N TYR A 276 18.01 -12.82 3.75
CA TYR A 276 16.81 -11.97 3.61
C TYR A 276 17.07 -10.63 2.91
N HIS A 277 18.34 -10.34 2.61
CA HIS A 277 18.79 -9.15 1.91
C HIS A 277 19.15 -9.42 0.44
N TYR A 278 19.22 -10.70 0.03
CA TYR A 278 19.66 -11.09 -1.31
C TYR A 278 18.50 -11.69 -2.09
N CYS A 279 18.14 -11.07 -3.22
CA CYS A 279 17.13 -11.55 -4.16
C CYS A 279 17.83 -12.18 -5.37
N PRO A 280 18.02 -13.51 -5.41
CA PRO A 280 18.66 -14.18 -6.53
C PRO A 280 17.78 -14.08 -7.78
N ASN A 281 18.41 -13.84 -8.93
CA ASN A 281 17.80 -13.89 -10.27
C ASN A 281 16.54 -13.03 -10.41
N GLN A 282 16.52 -11.88 -9.72
CA GLN A 282 15.46 -10.89 -9.73
C GLN A 282 16.09 -9.50 -9.88
N LEU A 283 15.59 -8.72 -10.84
CA LEU A 283 15.90 -7.30 -10.99
C LEU A 283 14.67 -6.50 -10.54
N ILE A 284 14.82 -5.79 -9.43
CA ILE A 284 13.75 -5.00 -8.82
C ILE A 284 14.16 -3.54 -8.93
N TYR A 285 13.39 -2.74 -9.67
CA TYR A 285 13.62 -1.30 -9.76
C TYR A 285 12.63 -0.57 -8.86
N ARG A 286 13.10 0.43 -8.10
CA ARG A 286 12.26 1.16 -7.14
C ARG A 286 11.10 1.88 -7.82
N GLU A 287 11.32 2.33 -9.05
CA GLU A 287 10.40 3.12 -9.85
C GLU A 287 9.14 2.31 -10.21
N TRP A 288 9.25 0.99 -10.25
CA TRP A 288 8.14 0.08 -10.54
C TRP A 288 7.05 0.11 -9.47
N ILE A 289 7.34 0.58 -8.26
CA ILE A 289 6.33 0.78 -7.20
C ILE A 289 5.30 1.86 -7.58
N SER A 290 5.65 2.81 -8.44
CA SER A 290 4.69 3.79 -8.97
C SER A 290 3.66 3.16 -9.92
N VAL A 291 3.97 1.98 -10.46
CA VAL A 291 3.14 1.24 -11.42
C VAL A 291 2.38 0.12 -10.72
N LYS A 292 3.06 -0.62 -9.84
CA LYS A 292 2.48 -1.64 -8.97
C LYS A 292 2.82 -1.29 -7.51
N PRO A 293 1.88 -0.72 -6.74
CA PRO A 293 2.14 -0.25 -5.36
C PRO A 293 2.61 -1.33 -4.39
N SER A 294 2.47 -2.60 -4.77
CA SER A 294 3.02 -3.76 -4.07
C SER A 294 3.54 -4.78 -5.07
N ILE A 295 4.74 -5.31 -4.80
CA ILE A 295 5.45 -6.28 -5.61
C ILE A 295 5.91 -7.42 -4.70
N ASN A 296 5.47 -8.64 -5.00
CA ASN A 296 5.95 -9.84 -4.32
C ASN A 296 7.30 -10.24 -4.89
N ILE A 297 8.26 -10.55 -4.02
CA ILE A 297 9.63 -10.90 -4.37
C ILE A 297 10.11 -12.08 -3.51
N TYR A 298 11.29 -12.60 -3.81
CA TYR A 298 11.88 -13.74 -3.10
C TYR A 298 13.30 -13.44 -2.65
N THR A 299 13.60 -13.72 -1.39
CA THR A 299 14.93 -13.52 -0.79
C THR A 299 15.52 -14.85 -0.36
N GLY A 300 16.83 -15.01 -0.43
CA GLY A 300 17.50 -16.21 0.09
C GLY A 300 18.76 -16.57 -0.68
N PHE A 301 19.60 -17.39 -0.05
CA PHE A 301 20.78 -17.96 -0.69
C PHE A 301 20.44 -19.33 -1.29
N PRO A 302 20.23 -19.44 -2.62
CA PRO A 302 19.94 -20.72 -3.26
C PRO A 302 21.09 -21.72 -3.08
N ASN A 303 20.78 -23.01 -3.10
CA ASN A 303 21.81 -24.04 -2.92
C ASN A 303 22.83 -24.07 -4.08
N ARG A 304 22.44 -23.56 -5.26
CA ARG A 304 23.23 -23.56 -6.50
C ARG A 304 23.28 -22.17 -7.14
N PRO A 305 24.06 -21.23 -6.57
CA PRO A 305 24.09 -19.83 -7.02
C PRO A 305 24.78 -19.59 -8.38
N GLN A 306 25.31 -20.64 -9.01
CA GLN A 306 26.04 -20.54 -10.28
C GLN A 306 25.14 -20.55 -11.51
N SER A 307 23.89 -21.03 -11.40
CA SER A 307 22.97 -21.12 -12.53
C SER A 307 21.57 -20.64 -12.17
N ALA A 308 21.07 -19.66 -12.92
CA ALA A 308 19.71 -19.14 -12.80
C ALA A 308 18.66 -20.25 -12.97
N THR A 309 18.89 -21.21 -13.87
CA THR A 309 17.96 -22.32 -14.15
C THR A 309 17.84 -23.33 -13.02
N SER A 310 18.76 -23.29 -12.04
CA SER A 310 18.76 -24.20 -10.91
C SER A 310 18.06 -23.66 -9.67
N ILE A 311 17.62 -22.40 -9.69
CA ILE A 311 16.95 -21.76 -8.55
C ILE A 311 15.51 -22.25 -8.47
N GLN A 312 15.12 -22.77 -7.31
CA GLN A 312 13.76 -23.20 -7.01
C GLN A 312 13.13 -22.22 -6.03
N LEU A 313 11.90 -21.74 -6.32
CA LEU A 313 11.19 -20.80 -5.45
C LEU A 313 10.93 -21.36 -4.04
N SER A 314 10.80 -22.69 -3.92
CA SER A 314 10.64 -23.37 -2.63
C SER A 314 11.87 -23.27 -1.71
N GLU A 315 13.04 -22.92 -2.25
CA GLU A 315 14.27 -22.68 -1.47
C GLU A 315 14.38 -21.23 -0.96
N LEU A 316 13.48 -20.34 -1.40
CA LEU A 316 13.53 -18.92 -1.10
C LEU A 316 12.43 -18.51 -0.12
N ASN A 317 12.69 -17.42 0.59
CA ASN A 317 11.76 -16.80 1.51
C ASN A 317 10.89 -15.78 0.75
N PRO A 318 9.56 -15.84 0.87
CA PRO A 318 8.70 -14.80 0.32
C PRO A 318 8.97 -13.46 1.03
N ALA A 319 8.96 -12.39 0.25
CA ALA A 319 9.12 -11.02 0.70
C ALA A 319 8.25 -10.10 -0.17
N GLN A 320 8.09 -8.85 0.26
CA GLN A 320 7.26 -7.89 -0.46
C GLN A 320 7.86 -6.49 -0.41
N LEU A 321 7.94 -5.84 -1.56
CA LEU A 321 8.27 -4.42 -1.67
C LEU A 321 6.97 -3.64 -1.91
N TYR A 322 6.66 -2.65 -1.08
CA TYR A 322 5.41 -1.91 -1.20
C TYR A 322 5.53 -0.44 -0.80
N LYS A 323 4.56 0.37 -1.22
CA LYS A 323 4.44 1.77 -0.83
C LYS A 323 3.62 1.92 0.45
N SER A 324 4.19 2.52 1.49
CA SER A 324 3.45 2.80 2.73
C SER A 324 2.54 4.03 2.59
N SER A 325 1.63 4.21 3.54
CA SER A 325 0.72 5.37 3.60
C SER A 325 1.43 6.72 3.70
N GLY A 326 2.68 6.74 4.19
CA GLY A 326 3.56 7.92 4.24
C GLY A 326 4.45 8.08 3.00
N ASP A 327 4.04 7.54 1.85
CA ASP A 327 4.74 7.63 0.55
C ASP A 327 6.13 6.98 0.49
N SER A 328 6.57 6.32 1.56
CA SER A 328 7.87 5.67 1.63
C SER A 328 7.82 4.24 1.06
N ILE A 329 8.88 3.80 0.39
CA ILE A 329 8.99 2.42 -0.09
C ILE A 329 9.54 1.55 1.04
N ILE A 330 8.83 0.45 1.34
CA ILE A 330 9.13 -0.48 2.41
C ILE A 330 9.41 -1.87 1.81
N ILE A 331 10.48 -2.52 2.26
CA ILE A 331 10.71 -3.95 2.04
C ILE A 331 10.30 -4.71 3.31
N SER A 332 9.39 -5.67 3.18
CA SER A 332 9.03 -6.64 4.21
C SER A 332 9.65 -7.99 3.89
N SER A 333 10.50 -8.49 4.78
CA SER A 333 11.25 -9.74 4.62
C SER A 333 11.61 -10.32 5.99
N GLY A 334 11.38 -11.63 6.17
CA GLY A 334 11.72 -12.33 7.42
C GLY A 334 11.06 -11.76 8.68
N ASN A 335 9.78 -11.40 8.58
CA ASN A 335 8.98 -10.78 9.65
C ASN A 335 9.51 -9.43 10.14
N THR A 336 10.30 -8.75 9.32
CA THR A 336 10.79 -7.40 9.59
C THR A 336 10.55 -6.54 8.37
N GLU A 337 10.49 -5.23 8.57
CA GLU A 337 10.31 -4.28 7.49
C GLU A 337 11.42 -3.26 7.53
N ALA A 338 11.90 -2.76 6.40
CA ALA A 338 12.85 -1.65 6.37
C ALA A 338 12.45 -0.63 5.30
N LYS A 339 12.63 0.66 5.61
CA LYS A 339 12.45 1.73 4.64
C LYS A 339 13.66 1.76 3.70
N LEU A 340 13.38 1.81 2.39
CA LEU A 340 14.38 2.09 1.36
C LEU A 340 14.74 3.57 1.39
N GLU A 341 16.02 3.89 1.24
CA GLU A 341 16.49 5.24 0.94
C GLU A 341 16.11 5.65 -0.49
N ASP A 342 16.21 6.95 -0.79
CA ASP A 342 15.76 7.51 -2.06
C ASP A 342 16.63 7.15 -3.27
N LYS A 343 17.88 6.73 -3.03
CA LYS A 343 18.79 6.31 -4.09
C LYS A 343 18.87 4.80 -4.21
N SER A 344 19.00 4.32 -5.45
CA SER A 344 19.27 2.93 -5.79
C SER A 344 20.33 2.88 -6.87
N PHE A 345 21.11 1.82 -6.89
CA PHE A 345 22.32 1.75 -7.72
C PHE A 345 22.26 0.53 -8.62
N ILE A 346 22.32 0.76 -9.93
CA ILE A 346 22.52 -0.29 -10.92
C ILE A 346 24.03 -0.53 -11.01
N ILE A 347 24.45 -1.75 -10.72
CA ILE A 347 25.84 -2.20 -10.80
C ILE A 347 25.94 -3.41 -11.74
N GLN A 348 27.16 -3.94 -11.96
CA GLN A 348 27.46 -4.90 -13.03
C GLN A 348 26.42 -6.03 -13.20
N LYS A 349 26.09 -6.74 -12.12
CA LYS A 349 25.09 -7.81 -12.12
C LYS A 349 24.14 -7.72 -10.93
N ALA A 350 23.94 -6.52 -10.40
CA ALA A 350 22.95 -6.34 -9.35
C ALA A 350 22.32 -4.96 -9.35
N ILE A 351 21.14 -4.88 -8.73
CA ILE A 351 20.55 -3.63 -8.27
C ILE A 351 20.75 -3.57 -6.76
N VAL A 352 21.27 -2.47 -6.25
CA VAL A 352 21.47 -2.24 -4.82
C VAL A 352 20.46 -1.20 -4.32
N HIS A 353 19.65 -1.60 -3.35
CA HIS A 353 18.78 -0.71 -2.60
C HIS A 353 19.35 -0.50 -1.20
N ILE A 354 19.53 0.74 -0.77
CA ILE A 354 19.98 1.03 0.58
C ILE A 354 18.77 1.04 1.52
N ILE A 355 18.89 0.39 2.68
CA ILE A 355 17.84 0.32 3.70
C ILE A 355 18.35 0.80 5.07
N GLN A 356 17.42 1.27 5.90
CA GLN A 356 17.76 1.95 7.16
C GLN A 356 17.96 1.03 8.36
N LYS A 357 17.64 -0.26 8.25
CA LYS A 357 17.80 -1.25 9.34
C LYS A 357 17.83 -2.68 8.77
N PRO A 358 18.46 -3.65 9.46
CA PRO A 358 18.58 -5.01 8.97
C PRO A 358 17.26 -5.77 8.93
N LEU A 359 17.12 -6.60 7.91
CA LEU A 359 16.02 -7.55 7.75
C LEU A 359 16.30 -8.86 8.51
N ALA A 360 15.24 -9.48 9.02
CA ALA A 360 15.21 -10.77 9.70
C ALA A 360 16.16 -10.92 10.91
N PHE A 361 16.71 -9.81 11.42
CA PHE A 361 17.56 -9.82 12.60
C PHE A 361 16.76 -9.46 13.85
N VAL A 362 15.90 -10.39 14.28
CA VAL A 362 15.13 -10.29 15.52
C VAL A 362 15.97 -10.83 16.67
N PHE A 363 16.29 -9.97 17.64
CA PHE A 363 17.11 -10.34 18.79
C PHE A 363 16.52 -9.89 20.13
N GLU A 364 15.67 -8.85 20.14
CA GLU A 364 15.02 -8.41 21.36
C GLU A 364 13.93 -9.40 21.78
N THR A 365 13.79 -9.63 23.08
CA THR A 365 12.61 -10.31 23.65
C THR A 365 11.44 -9.33 23.75
N ARG A 366 10.24 -9.87 23.96
CA ARG A 366 9.03 -9.06 24.16
C ARG A 366 9.17 -8.13 25.37
N GLU A 367 9.88 -8.58 26.41
CA GLU A 367 10.20 -7.79 27.60
C GLU A 367 11.20 -6.67 27.31
N GLU A 368 12.24 -6.94 26.52
CA GLU A 368 13.22 -5.91 26.13
C GLU A 368 12.56 -4.81 25.29
N ILE A 369 11.73 -5.20 24.31
CA ILE A 369 10.96 -4.24 23.50
C ILE A 369 10.03 -3.43 24.41
N LEU A 370 9.24 -4.09 25.27
CA LEU A 370 8.35 -3.39 26.18
C LEU A 370 9.10 -2.47 27.15
N ASN A 371 10.23 -2.87 27.69
CA ASN A 371 11.02 -2.02 28.57
C ASN A 371 11.49 -0.75 27.85
N ARG A 372 11.84 -0.87 26.56
CA ARG A 372 12.27 0.26 25.72
C ARG A 372 11.11 1.20 25.35
N ILE A 373 9.93 0.66 25.00
CA ILE A 373 8.83 1.48 24.46
C ILE A 373 7.73 1.82 25.48
N ASN A 374 7.55 1.01 26.52
CA ASN A 374 6.51 1.14 27.53
C ASN A 374 6.82 0.34 28.82
N SER A 375 7.83 0.78 29.57
CA SER A 375 8.25 0.13 30.83
C SER A 375 7.15 0.13 31.90
N ASN A 376 6.21 1.08 31.87
CA ASN A 376 5.07 1.14 32.79
C ASN A 376 4.05 0.02 32.54
N LEU A 377 3.80 -0.35 31.28
CA LEU A 377 2.95 -1.49 30.97
C LEU A 377 3.63 -2.80 31.38
N LEU A 378 4.95 -2.91 31.14
CA LEU A 378 5.72 -4.07 31.57
C LEU A 378 5.61 -4.29 33.08
N SER A 379 5.85 -3.24 33.88
CA SER A 379 5.77 -3.32 35.35
C SER A 379 4.35 -3.62 35.85
N SER A 380 3.33 -3.07 35.19
CA SER A 380 1.93 -3.36 35.49
C SER A 380 1.58 -4.83 35.22
N CYS A 381 2.04 -5.39 34.09
CA CYS A 381 1.84 -6.80 33.77
C CYS A 381 2.61 -7.73 34.73
N GLN A 382 3.84 -7.38 35.10
CA GLN A 382 4.64 -8.15 36.06
C GLN A 382 4.07 -8.16 37.48
N SER A 383 3.29 -7.14 37.83
CA SER A 383 2.60 -7.04 39.12
C SER A 383 1.29 -7.84 39.16
N ASP A 384 0.68 -8.10 38.00
CA ASP A 384 -0.52 -8.94 37.88
C ASP A 384 -0.14 -10.41 37.63
N THR A 385 -0.73 -11.34 38.39
CA THR A 385 -0.32 -12.76 38.33
C THR A 385 -0.69 -13.41 36.99
N ILE A 386 -1.86 -13.09 36.44
CA ILE A 386 -2.36 -13.69 35.18
C ILE A 386 -1.53 -13.15 34.01
N CYS A 387 -1.36 -11.83 33.95
CA CYS A 387 -0.56 -11.18 32.92
C CYS A 387 0.90 -11.63 32.98
N LYS A 388 1.50 -11.70 34.16
CA LYS A 388 2.86 -12.21 34.34
C LYS A 388 3.02 -13.62 33.77
N ASN A 389 2.07 -14.52 34.03
CA ASN A 389 2.11 -15.88 33.51
C ASN A 389 2.05 -15.91 31.97
N ILE A 390 1.25 -15.04 31.36
CA ILE A 390 1.20 -14.87 29.89
C ILE A 390 2.53 -14.31 29.38
N LEU A 391 3.05 -13.27 30.02
CA LEU A 391 4.29 -12.61 29.66
C LEU A 391 5.49 -13.57 29.69
N THR A 392 5.58 -14.42 30.71
CA THR A 392 6.69 -15.38 30.87
C THR A 392 6.44 -16.73 30.19
N SER A 393 5.34 -16.87 29.45
CA SER A 393 5.02 -18.11 28.73
C SER A 393 6.03 -18.37 27.60
N SER A 394 6.29 -19.66 27.33
CA SER A 394 7.13 -20.09 26.21
C SER A 394 6.48 -19.90 24.84
N THR A 395 5.16 -19.68 24.79
CA THR A 395 4.40 -19.43 23.57
C THR A 395 4.58 -17.99 23.10
N ASP A 396 4.62 -17.77 21.79
CA ASP A 396 4.56 -16.42 21.23
C ASP A 396 3.24 -15.74 21.58
N ILE A 397 3.32 -14.50 22.07
CA ILE A 397 2.15 -13.69 22.46
C ILE A 397 2.08 -12.41 21.64
N THR A 398 0.91 -11.78 21.65
CA THR A 398 0.68 -10.45 21.07
C THR A 398 0.47 -9.46 22.19
N ILE A 399 1.20 -8.35 22.14
CA ILE A 399 1.05 -7.26 23.09
C ILE A 399 0.57 -6.01 22.36
N PHE A 400 -0.59 -5.51 22.75
CA PHE A 400 -1.03 -4.17 22.36
C PHE A 400 -0.49 -3.19 23.40
N SER A 401 0.53 -2.41 23.03
CA SER A 401 1.21 -1.47 23.91
C SER A 401 0.65 -0.06 23.72
N PRO A 402 -0.09 0.51 24.68
CA PRO A 402 -0.60 1.86 24.56
C PRO A 402 0.53 2.89 24.50
N ASN A 403 0.34 3.96 23.74
CA ASN A 403 1.29 5.07 23.71
C ASN A 403 1.32 5.82 25.06
N ALA A 404 2.25 6.77 25.20
CA ALA A 404 2.42 7.53 26.44
C ALA A 404 1.15 8.28 26.89
N GLN A 405 0.33 8.78 25.96
CA GLN A 405 -0.92 9.48 26.28
C GLN A 405 -1.99 8.52 26.81
N ALA A 406 -2.20 7.40 26.14
CA ALA A 406 -3.13 6.36 26.58
C ALA A 406 -2.74 5.77 27.95
N MET A 407 -1.44 5.64 28.21
CA MET A 407 -0.93 5.19 29.51
C MET A 407 -1.30 6.13 30.66
N GLN A 408 -1.53 7.43 30.42
CA GLN A 408 -2.01 8.34 31.46
C GLN A 408 -3.40 7.92 31.97
N ASN A 409 -4.27 7.44 31.08
CA ASN A 409 -5.59 6.92 31.46
C ASN A 409 -5.47 5.56 32.14
N PHE A 410 -4.62 4.66 31.63
CA PHE A 410 -4.34 3.37 32.27
C PHE A 410 -3.86 3.54 33.72
N ASN A 411 -2.95 4.50 33.94
CA ASN A 411 -2.30 4.67 35.22
C ASN A 411 -3.26 5.14 36.33
N LYS A 412 -4.35 5.83 35.96
CA LYS A 412 -5.41 6.27 36.88
C LYS A 412 -6.27 5.11 37.41
N LEU A 413 -6.28 3.98 36.71
CA LEU A 413 -7.06 2.81 37.09
C LEU A 413 -6.52 2.16 38.37
N SER A 414 -7.43 1.62 39.18
CA SER A 414 -7.11 0.73 40.29
C SER A 414 -6.45 -0.56 39.81
N THR A 415 -5.80 -1.29 40.72
CA THR A 415 -5.15 -2.58 40.38
C THR A 415 -6.13 -3.59 39.79
N SER A 416 -7.35 -3.67 40.32
CA SER A 416 -8.41 -4.56 39.81
C SER A 416 -8.88 -4.17 38.41
N GLU A 417 -9.00 -2.88 38.12
CA GLU A 417 -9.39 -2.41 36.79
C GLU A 417 -8.27 -2.65 35.78
N LYS A 418 -7.00 -2.42 36.16
CA LYS A 418 -5.84 -2.73 35.31
C LYS A 418 -5.82 -4.21 34.92
N ALA A 419 -6.09 -5.11 35.87
CA ALA A 419 -6.12 -6.55 35.61
C ALA A 419 -7.15 -6.96 34.53
N ILE A 420 -8.26 -6.22 34.41
CA ILE A 420 -9.25 -6.44 33.33
C ILE A 420 -8.63 -6.11 31.97
N TYR A 421 -8.09 -4.90 31.81
CA TYR A 421 -7.56 -4.46 30.52
C TYR A 421 -6.27 -5.18 30.13
N LEU A 422 -5.46 -5.65 31.08
CA LEU A 422 -4.28 -6.46 30.78
C LEU A 422 -4.61 -7.72 29.97
N LYS A 423 -5.79 -8.33 30.16
CA LYS A 423 -6.25 -9.49 29.34
C LYS A 423 -6.47 -9.14 27.88
N TYR A 424 -6.82 -7.88 27.60
CA TYR A 424 -7.04 -7.37 26.24
C TYR A 424 -5.75 -6.85 25.62
N LEU A 425 -4.78 -6.42 26.45
CA LEU A 425 -3.48 -5.93 25.99
C LEU A 425 -2.45 -7.05 25.82
N PHE A 426 -2.57 -8.19 26.52
CA PHE A 426 -1.66 -9.33 26.44
C PHE A 426 -2.41 -10.59 25.99
N LEU A 427 -2.35 -10.88 24.70
CA LEU A 427 -3.05 -12.03 24.11
C LEU A 427 -2.13 -13.26 24.03
N PRO A 428 -2.54 -14.44 24.50
CA PRO A 428 -1.76 -15.68 24.44
C PRO A 428 -1.77 -16.32 23.04
N MET A 429 -1.58 -15.50 22.00
CA MET A 429 -1.47 -15.90 20.61
C MET A 429 -0.61 -14.90 19.85
N LYS A 430 0.03 -15.34 18.77
CA LYS A 430 0.71 -14.45 17.83
C LYS A 430 -0.30 -13.95 16.80
N LEU A 431 -0.34 -12.64 16.59
CA LEU A 431 -1.27 -11.99 15.68
C LEU A 431 -0.53 -10.90 14.91
N TYR A 432 -0.26 -11.14 13.63
CA TYR A 432 0.27 -10.12 12.73
C TYR A 432 -0.84 -9.18 12.28
N GLN A 433 -0.45 -7.96 11.89
CA GLN A 433 -1.39 -6.98 11.34
C GLN A 433 -2.19 -7.53 10.15
N ALA A 434 -1.57 -8.36 9.29
CA ALA A 434 -2.22 -8.95 8.13
C ALA A 434 -3.39 -9.90 8.50
N GLU A 435 -3.39 -10.44 9.73
CA GLU A 435 -4.45 -11.33 10.21
C GLU A 435 -5.63 -10.57 10.85
N MET A 436 -5.48 -9.25 11.06
CA MET A 436 -6.48 -8.36 11.67
C MET A 436 -7.56 -7.93 10.65
N THR A 437 -8.27 -8.91 10.11
CA THR A 437 -9.31 -8.71 9.09
C THR A 437 -10.67 -8.33 9.70
N LEU A 438 -11.55 -7.71 8.91
CA LEU A 438 -12.89 -7.27 9.35
C LEU A 438 -13.76 -8.39 9.93
N ASN A 439 -13.53 -9.64 9.51
CA ASN A 439 -14.29 -10.81 9.96
C ASN A 439 -13.63 -11.53 11.14
N ARG A 440 -12.37 -11.19 11.47
CA ARG A 440 -11.66 -11.81 12.57
C ARG A 440 -12.24 -11.30 13.89
N ARG A 441 -12.52 -12.24 14.79
CA ARG A 441 -12.90 -12.01 16.18
C ARG A 441 -11.93 -12.76 17.09
N ILE A 442 -11.62 -12.18 18.24
CA ILE A 442 -10.78 -12.81 19.25
C ILE A 442 -11.61 -12.89 20.54
N PRO A 443 -11.88 -14.11 21.03
CA PRO A 443 -12.58 -14.31 22.28
C PRO A 443 -11.67 -13.96 23.47
N ILE A 444 -12.24 -13.37 24.51
CA ILE A 444 -11.59 -13.20 25.81
C ILE A 444 -12.53 -13.77 26.87
N GLU A 445 -12.04 -14.79 27.59
CA GLU A 445 -12.85 -15.55 28.55
C GLU A 445 -14.13 -16.12 27.90
N ASN A 446 -15.31 -15.71 28.35
CA ASN A 446 -16.60 -16.19 27.85
C ASN A 446 -17.23 -15.26 26.79
N LEU A 447 -16.50 -14.24 26.35
CA LEU A 447 -16.99 -13.25 25.39
C LEU A 447 -16.36 -13.51 24.01
N GLU A 448 -17.13 -14.12 23.12
CA GLU A 448 -16.68 -14.58 21.79
C GLU A 448 -16.23 -13.44 20.85
N ASP A 449 -16.83 -12.27 21.03
CA ASP A 449 -16.66 -11.06 20.22
C ASP A 449 -15.90 -9.96 20.96
N ALA A 450 -15.13 -10.33 21.99
CA ALA A 450 -14.43 -9.42 22.88
C ALA A 450 -13.52 -8.44 22.14
N ILE A 451 -12.81 -8.89 21.11
CA ILE A 451 -12.00 -8.03 20.23
C ILE A 451 -12.39 -8.27 18.77
N ARG A 452 -12.51 -7.17 18.02
CA ARG A 452 -12.69 -7.15 16.56
C ARG A 452 -11.81 -6.08 15.91
N PHE A 453 -11.78 -6.09 14.57
CA PHE A 453 -10.95 -5.18 13.80
C PHE A 453 -11.78 -4.37 12.81
N LYS A 454 -11.40 -3.11 12.64
CA LYS A 454 -12.00 -2.18 11.67
C LYS A 454 -10.89 -1.51 10.86
N ILE A 455 -11.17 -1.20 9.60
CA ILE A 455 -10.25 -0.50 8.71
C ILE A 455 -10.92 0.79 8.26
N ILE A 456 -10.31 1.93 8.59
CA ILE A 456 -10.78 3.27 8.20
C ILE A 456 -9.57 4.02 7.67
N ASP A 457 -9.66 4.56 6.46
CA ASP A 457 -8.58 5.33 5.81
C ASP A 457 -7.21 4.60 5.87
N GLN A 458 -7.21 3.31 5.51
CA GLN A 458 -6.04 2.41 5.56
C GLN A 458 -5.43 2.19 6.96
N SER A 459 -6.01 2.77 8.00
CA SER A 459 -5.62 2.54 9.39
C SER A 459 -6.42 1.39 9.99
N ILE A 460 -5.74 0.51 10.73
CA ILE A 460 -6.39 -0.59 11.44
C ILE A 460 -6.70 -0.15 12.86
N PHE A 461 -7.95 -0.39 13.26
CA PHE A 461 -8.46 -0.17 14.60
C PHE A 461 -8.74 -1.52 15.27
N ILE A 462 -8.33 -1.63 16.52
CA ILE A 462 -8.69 -2.72 17.43
C ILE A 462 -9.83 -2.19 18.29
N GLU A 463 -10.98 -2.82 18.17
CA GLU A 463 -12.17 -2.49 18.94
C GLU A 463 -12.39 -3.60 19.96
N ALA A 464 -12.43 -3.26 21.24
CA ALA A 464 -12.72 -4.23 22.29
C ALA A 464 -13.93 -3.84 23.13
N ARG A 465 -14.69 -4.83 23.59
CA ARG A 465 -15.81 -4.68 24.53
C ARG A 465 -15.60 -5.55 25.75
N LEU A 466 -16.03 -5.06 26.90
CA LEU A 466 -16.14 -5.83 28.13
C LEU A 466 -17.55 -6.45 28.23
N PRO A 467 -17.79 -7.41 29.13
CA PRO A 467 -19.13 -7.91 29.39
C PRO A 467 -20.10 -6.78 29.75
N ASN A 468 -21.27 -6.74 29.09
CA ASN A 468 -22.29 -5.70 29.26
C ASN A 468 -21.82 -4.28 28.92
N GLN A 469 -20.80 -4.15 28.07
CA GLN A 469 -20.21 -2.88 27.66
C GLN A 469 -20.09 -2.81 26.14
N GLY A 470 -20.07 -1.59 25.60
CA GLY A 470 -19.90 -1.37 24.16
C GLY A 470 -18.43 -1.47 23.73
N TYR A 471 -18.21 -1.40 22.43
CA TYR A 471 -16.88 -1.37 21.86
C TYR A 471 -16.22 -0.02 22.08
N VAL A 472 -14.95 -0.05 22.47
CA VAL A 472 -14.06 1.12 22.44
C VAL A 472 -12.89 0.82 21.53
N ALA A 473 -12.66 1.71 20.58
CA ALA A 473 -11.64 1.58 19.55
C ALA A 473 -10.29 2.12 20.01
N SER A 474 -9.22 1.52 19.49
CA SER A 474 -7.86 2.07 19.51
C SER A 474 -7.24 1.86 18.14
N ARG A 475 -6.49 2.84 17.65
CA ARG A 475 -5.80 2.73 16.35
C ARG A 475 -4.40 2.15 16.56
N ILE A 476 -3.97 1.29 15.65
CA ILE A 476 -2.59 0.82 15.59
C ILE A 476 -1.72 1.93 14.97
N ILE A 477 -0.73 2.40 15.73
CA ILE A 477 0.26 3.41 15.32
C ILE A 477 1.46 2.73 14.65
N ASN A 478 2.04 1.74 15.36
CA ASN A 478 3.20 0.99 14.89
C ASN A 478 2.90 -0.49 15.01
N ALA A 479 2.73 -1.18 13.89
CA ALA A 479 2.45 -2.60 13.88
C ALA A 479 3.73 -3.44 13.81
N ASN A 480 3.59 -4.74 14.10
CA ASN A 480 4.57 -5.77 13.82
C ASN A 480 5.98 -5.52 14.39
N GLN A 481 6.09 -5.01 15.62
CA GLN A 481 7.38 -5.00 16.32
C GLN A 481 7.65 -6.42 16.82
N VAL A 482 8.28 -7.22 15.96
CA VAL A 482 8.54 -8.65 16.22
C VAL A 482 9.66 -8.82 17.24
N ALA A 483 9.38 -9.62 18.25
CA ALA A 483 10.33 -10.10 19.25
C ALA A 483 10.70 -11.56 18.96
N THR A 484 11.79 -12.03 19.57
CA THR A 484 12.22 -13.44 19.52
C THR A 484 11.17 -14.42 20.06
N ASN A 485 10.26 -13.92 20.89
CA ASN A 485 9.21 -14.68 21.54
C ASN A 485 7.85 -13.98 21.41
N GLY A 486 7.58 -13.13 20.42
CA GLY A 486 6.26 -12.50 20.35
C GLY A 486 6.17 -11.35 19.36
N ILE A 487 5.09 -10.59 19.46
CA ILE A 487 4.85 -9.44 18.59
C ILE A 487 4.18 -8.32 19.39
N ILE A 488 4.62 -7.09 19.16
CA ILE A 488 4.08 -5.91 19.82
C ILE A 488 3.50 -4.97 18.76
N HIS A 489 2.31 -4.45 19.02
CA HIS A 489 1.69 -3.38 18.24
C HIS A 489 1.47 -2.18 19.16
N THR A 490 1.94 -1.00 18.77
CA THR A 490 1.69 0.23 19.52
C THR A 490 0.33 0.80 19.15
N ILE A 491 -0.48 1.16 20.15
CA ILE A 491 -1.86 1.65 19.98
C ILE A 491 -2.04 3.04 20.61
N ASP A 492 -2.99 3.84 20.12
CA ASP A 492 -3.20 5.22 20.60
C ASP A 492 -4.23 5.39 21.73
N ALA A 493 -4.95 4.32 22.08
CA ALA A 493 -5.88 4.25 23.19
C ALA A 493 -5.89 2.82 23.77
N ILE A 494 -6.62 2.60 24.86
CA ILE A 494 -6.78 1.25 25.45
C ILE A 494 -8.11 0.68 24.95
N PRO A 495 -8.09 -0.42 24.15
CA PRO A 495 -9.31 -1.09 23.74
C PRO A 495 -10.20 -1.40 24.95
N GLY A 496 -11.49 -1.10 24.83
CA GLY A 496 -12.49 -1.30 25.88
C GLY A 496 -12.53 -0.24 26.99
N LEU A 497 -11.60 0.73 27.07
CA LEU A 497 -11.62 1.79 28.08
C LEU A 497 -12.11 3.13 27.49
N PRO A 498 -13.34 3.58 27.77
CA PRO A 498 -13.85 4.85 27.27
C PRO A 498 -13.02 6.04 27.77
N TYR A 499 -12.62 6.94 26.87
CA TYR A 499 -11.80 8.12 27.19
C TYR A 499 -12.30 9.43 26.57
N GLU A 500 -13.29 9.37 25.67
CA GLU A 500 -13.92 10.52 25.05
C GLU A 500 -15.45 10.43 25.19
N THR A 501 -16.13 11.57 25.07
CA THR A 501 -17.60 11.67 25.06
C THR A 501 -18.15 11.44 23.66
N VAL A 502 -19.44 11.11 23.55
CA VAL A 502 -20.15 11.01 22.26
C VAL A 502 -19.98 12.30 21.44
N GLN A 503 -20.11 13.46 22.08
CA GLN A 503 -19.96 14.76 21.42
C GLN A 503 -18.57 14.93 20.80
N GLN A 504 -17.51 14.61 21.55
CA GLN A 504 -16.13 14.74 21.06
C GLN A 504 -15.86 13.82 19.87
N TYR A 505 -16.38 12.59 19.91
CA TYR A 505 -16.27 11.64 18.82
C TYR A 505 -17.00 12.14 17.56
N VAL A 506 -18.28 12.52 17.69
CA VAL A 506 -19.11 13.00 16.59
C VAL A 506 -18.53 14.27 15.94
N ALA A 507 -17.90 15.15 16.73
CA ALA A 507 -17.21 16.33 16.21
C ALA A 507 -15.96 16.01 15.38
N ARG A 508 -15.29 14.89 15.68
CA ARG A 508 -14.00 14.50 15.09
C ARG A 508 -14.15 13.67 13.82
N ILE A 509 -15.22 12.87 13.72
CA ILE A 509 -15.44 11.98 12.59
C ILE A 509 -16.05 12.75 11.40
N PRO A 510 -15.36 12.84 10.25
CA PRO A 510 -15.83 13.63 9.10
C PRO A 510 -17.22 13.24 8.60
N ASP A 511 -17.57 11.96 8.69
CA ASP A 511 -18.86 11.42 8.23
C ASP A 511 -20.05 11.83 9.11
N PHE A 512 -19.83 12.51 10.25
CA PHE A 512 -20.93 13.02 11.09
C PHE A 512 -21.03 14.55 11.13
N ASN A 513 -20.24 15.26 10.33
CA ASN A 513 -20.21 16.73 10.32
C ASN A 513 -21.58 17.36 10.12
N LEU A 514 -22.42 16.84 9.21
CA LEU A 514 -23.75 17.38 8.96
C LEU A 514 -24.66 17.25 10.19
N TYR A 515 -24.59 16.13 10.89
CA TYR A 515 -25.36 15.90 12.11
C TYR A 515 -24.83 16.73 13.29
N TYR A 516 -23.51 16.76 13.49
CA TYR A 516 -22.85 17.57 14.53
C TYR A 516 -23.25 19.05 14.46
N ASN A 517 -23.29 19.60 13.23
CA ASN A 517 -23.64 21.00 12.97
C ASN A 517 -25.10 21.35 13.27
N THR A 518 -25.96 20.35 13.52
CA THR A 518 -27.36 20.60 13.92
C THR A 518 -27.49 21.13 15.35
N GLY A 519 -26.45 20.94 16.18
CA GLY A 519 -26.45 21.29 17.61
C GLY A 519 -27.19 20.32 18.53
N PHE A 520 -27.70 19.20 18.01
CA PHE A 520 -28.56 18.31 18.78
C PHE A 520 -27.82 17.51 19.85
N VAL A 521 -26.70 16.87 19.51
CA VAL A 521 -25.92 16.04 20.47
C VAL A 521 -25.48 16.89 21.67
N GLN A 522 -25.09 18.13 21.40
CA GLN A 522 -24.67 19.12 22.40
C GLN A 522 -25.81 19.56 23.31
N SER A 523 -27.07 19.43 22.85
CA SER A 523 -28.25 19.81 23.63
C SER A 523 -28.72 18.73 24.60
N MET A 524 -28.26 17.49 24.44
CA MET A 524 -28.67 16.34 25.24
C MET A 524 -27.85 16.23 26.52
N THR A 525 -28.05 17.18 27.46
CA THR A 525 -27.26 17.30 28.69
C THR A 525 -27.94 16.76 29.95
N VAL A 526 -29.22 16.41 29.88
CA VAL A 526 -30.03 15.93 31.01
C VAL A 526 -30.52 14.54 30.69
N GLY A 527 -30.30 13.56 31.57
CA GLY A 527 -30.79 12.19 31.38
C GLY A 527 -29.77 11.20 30.78
N GLU A 528 -28.48 11.51 30.84
CA GLU A 528 -27.37 10.60 30.48
C GLU A 528 -27.28 9.39 31.45
N PRO A 529 -26.76 8.22 31.01
CA PRO A 529 -26.23 7.94 29.67
C PRO A 529 -27.32 7.72 28.61
N TYR A 530 -27.01 8.13 27.37
CA TYR A 530 -27.86 7.92 26.21
C TYR A 530 -27.23 6.94 25.23
N THR A 531 -28.04 6.15 24.53
CA THR A 531 -27.64 5.53 23.26
C THR A 531 -28.12 6.39 22.10
N PHE A 532 -27.19 6.95 21.34
CA PHE A 532 -27.47 7.74 20.15
C PHE A 532 -27.41 6.86 18.90
N LEU A 533 -28.47 6.90 18.07
CA LEU A 533 -28.34 6.51 16.67
C LEU A 533 -27.92 7.75 15.88
N VAL A 534 -26.65 7.81 15.51
CA VAL A 534 -26.03 8.96 14.86
C VAL A 534 -26.06 8.79 13.35
N PRO A 535 -26.76 9.67 12.61
CA PRO A 535 -26.83 9.57 11.16
C PRO A 535 -25.53 9.99 10.48
N THR A 536 -25.12 9.21 9.48
CA THR A 536 -24.03 9.57 8.57
C THR A 536 -24.39 10.80 7.74
N ASN A 537 -23.38 11.41 7.10
CA ASN A 537 -23.59 12.54 6.19
C ASN A 537 -24.49 12.11 5.00
N GLN A 538 -24.39 10.86 4.56
CA GLN A 538 -25.29 10.31 3.55
C GLN A 538 -26.75 10.26 4.03
N ALA A 539 -26.98 9.83 5.27
CA ALA A 539 -28.32 9.80 5.88
C ALA A 539 -28.92 11.21 5.98
N MET A 540 -28.14 12.16 6.47
CA MET A 540 -28.51 13.57 6.58
C MET A 540 -28.82 14.19 5.21
N THR A 541 -28.00 13.90 4.20
CA THR A 541 -28.21 14.37 2.82
C THR A 541 -29.49 13.78 2.22
N SER A 542 -29.75 12.50 2.47
CA SER A 542 -30.97 11.82 2.01
C SER A 542 -32.22 12.46 2.61
N MET A 543 -32.22 12.78 3.90
CA MET A 543 -33.31 13.51 4.55
C MET A 543 -33.48 14.94 3.97
N ASN A 544 -32.40 15.63 3.65
CA ASN A 544 -32.48 16.97 3.04
C ASN A 544 -32.97 16.96 1.58
N ASN A 545 -32.79 15.86 0.87
CA ASN A 545 -33.26 15.68 -0.50
C ASN A 545 -34.75 15.31 -0.59
N ASP A 546 -35.34 14.80 0.50
CA ASP A 546 -36.79 14.62 0.60
C ASP A 546 -37.50 15.98 0.77
N ASN A 547 -38.06 16.50 -0.33
CA ASN A 547 -38.79 17.76 -0.36
C ASN A 547 -40.17 17.68 0.32
N GLU A 548 -40.74 16.49 0.45
CA GLU A 548 -42.09 16.34 0.99
C GLU A 548 -42.12 16.47 2.51
N VAL A 549 -41.18 15.79 3.17
CA VAL A 549 -41.15 15.64 4.63
C VAL A 549 -39.78 16.01 5.21
N GLY A 550 -38.71 15.29 4.84
CA GLY A 550 -37.40 15.37 5.48
C GLY A 550 -36.81 16.78 5.53
N ARG A 551 -36.77 17.49 4.41
CA ARG A 551 -36.26 18.87 4.34
C ARG A 551 -37.04 19.82 5.25
N LYS A 552 -38.36 19.71 5.28
CA LYS A 552 -39.22 20.57 6.11
C LYS A 552 -38.97 20.33 7.60
N LEU A 553 -38.80 19.06 7.99
CA LEU A 553 -38.43 18.69 9.35
C LEU A 553 -37.05 19.25 9.73
N LEU A 554 -36.05 19.17 8.84
CA LEU A 554 -34.72 19.71 9.10
C LEU A 554 -34.70 21.24 9.28
N THR A 555 -35.57 21.97 8.58
CA THR A 555 -35.65 23.43 8.68
C THR A 555 -36.35 23.94 9.95
N ASP A 556 -37.22 23.14 10.55
CA ASP A 556 -37.91 23.48 11.80
C ASP A 556 -37.16 22.88 12.99
N LYS A 557 -36.61 23.73 13.86
CA LYS A 557 -35.81 23.28 15.01
C LYS A 557 -36.57 22.33 15.94
N LEU A 558 -37.81 22.63 16.29
CA LEU A 558 -38.57 21.81 17.24
C LEU A 558 -38.86 20.43 16.63
N ARG A 559 -39.22 20.40 15.35
CA ARG A 559 -39.52 19.16 14.60
C ARG A 559 -38.27 18.31 14.39
N LYS A 560 -37.17 18.94 13.99
CA LYS A 560 -35.85 18.32 13.87
C LYS A 560 -35.43 17.66 15.18
N ASP A 561 -35.46 18.42 16.28
CA ASP A 561 -35.02 17.91 17.59
C ASP A 561 -35.94 16.78 18.09
N PHE A 562 -37.25 16.82 17.81
CA PHE A 562 -38.18 15.74 18.11
C PHE A 562 -37.84 14.44 17.35
N VAL A 563 -37.52 14.53 16.06
CA VAL A 563 -37.09 13.39 15.25
C VAL A 563 -35.74 12.86 15.71
N PHE A 564 -34.79 13.71 16.09
CA PHE A 564 -33.50 13.24 16.61
C PHE A 564 -33.63 12.59 17.99
N ARG A 565 -34.53 13.07 18.85
CA ARG A 565 -34.89 12.38 20.11
C ARG A 565 -35.50 11.00 19.87
N ARG A 566 -36.25 10.80 18.78
CA ARG A 566 -36.73 9.47 18.40
C ARG A 566 -35.58 8.50 18.15
N ASN A 567 -34.50 8.98 17.57
CA ASN A 567 -33.30 8.22 17.26
C ASN A 567 -32.31 8.19 18.44
N THR A 568 -32.74 8.55 19.65
CA THR A 568 -31.93 8.54 20.88
C THR A 568 -32.67 7.80 21.98
N PHE A 569 -31.99 6.96 22.76
CA PHE A 569 -32.60 6.13 23.79
C PHE A 569 -31.99 6.44 25.18
N PRO A 570 -32.81 6.70 26.21
CA PRO A 570 -32.36 6.96 27.59
C PRO A 570 -32.04 5.65 28.33
N LEU A 571 -31.27 4.76 27.69
CA LEU A 571 -30.84 3.47 28.23
C LEU A 571 -29.62 2.95 27.47
N ASP A 572 -28.91 2.04 28.11
CA ASP A 572 -27.76 1.32 27.54
C ASP A 572 -28.29 0.25 26.59
N LEU A 573 -28.34 0.56 25.30
CA LEU A 573 -28.82 -0.37 24.28
C LEU A 573 -27.60 -1.07 23.68
N ILE A 574 -27.36 -2.32 24.10
CA ILE A 574 -26.24 -3.13 23.62
C ILE A 574 -26.82 -4.41 23.00
N ILE A 575 -27.00 -4.40 21.68
CA ILE A 575 -27.72 -5.47 20.96
C ILE A 575 -27.05 -6.85 21.14
N GLN A 576 -25.72 -6.88 21.28
CA GLN A 576 -24.95 -8.11 21.50
C GLN A 576 -25.38 -8.86 22.77
N ASP A 577 -25.91 -8.14 23.78
CA ASP A 577 -26.31 -8.72 25.06
C ASP A 577 -27.81 -9.09 25.12
N LEU A 578 -28.60 -8.70 24.11
CA LEU A 578 -30.03 -8.99 24.05
C LEU A 578 -30.32 -10.42 23.55
N ASP A 579 -31.50 -10.96 23.88
CA ASP A 579 -31.94 -12.29 23.44
C ASP A 579 -32.58 -12.18 22.04
N ILE A 580 -31.96 -12.82 21.05
CA ILE A 580 -32.43 -12.80 19.65
C ILE A 580 -33.85 -13.35 19.46
N ARG A 581 -34.37 -14.11 20.43
CA ARG A 581 -35.71 -14.71 20.38
C ARG A 581 -36.80 -13.77 20.87
N LYS A 582 -36.44 -12.58 21.36
CA LYS A 582 -37.37 -11.60 21.91
C LYS A 582 -37.50 -10.39 20.99
N VAL A 583 -38.73 -9.88 20.91
CA VAL A 583 -39.01 -8.57 20.31
C VAL A 583 -38.99 -7.53 21.43
N TYR A 584 -38.31 -6.41 21.19
CA TYR A 584 -38.15 -5.34 22.16
C TYR A 584 -38.93 -4.10 21.74
N TYR A 585 -39.49 -3.39 22.72
CA TYR A 585 -40.08 -2.06 22.51
C TYR A 585 -39.24 -1.06 23.30
N VAL A 586 -38.42 -0.29 22.59
CA VAL A 586 -37.39 0.57 23.16
C VAL A 586 -37.94 1.99 23.29
N SER A 587 -38.00 2.50 24.50
CA SER A 587 -38.43 3.87 24.77
C SER A 587 -37.43 4.88 24.20
N THR A 588 -37.92 5.85 23.41
CA THR A 588 -37.08 6.92 22.86
C THR A 588 -36.90 8.05 23.87
N ALA A 589 -36.04 9.02 23.57
CA ALA A 589 -35.90 10.23 24.39
C ALA A 589 -37.17 11.11 24.36
N ASN A 590 -38.16 10.80 23.50
CA ASN A 590 -39.49 11.41 23.55
C ASN A 590 -40.43 10.74 24.58
N TYR A 591 -40.06 9.59 25.17
CA TYR A 591 -40.97 8.80 26.00
C TYR A 591 -41.58 9.58 27.18
N ALA A 592 -40.83 10.49 27.80
CA ALA A 592 -41.33 11.33 28.88
C ALA A 592 -42.47 12.28 28.44
N PHE A 593 -42.51 12.66 27.16
CA PHE A 593 -43.46 13.63 26.61
C PHE A 593 -44.60 12.96 25.84
N THR A 594 -44.32 11.90 25.10
CA THR A 594 -45.28 11.28 24.17
C THR A 594 -45.47 9.78 24.36
N ARG A 595 -44.77 9.16 25.33
CA ARG A 595 -44.72 7.69 25.50
C ARG A 595 -44.28 6.94 24.24
N GLU A 596 -43.49 7.59 23.38
CA GLU A 596 -43.00 7.00 22.13
C GLU A 596 -42.01 5.85 22.40
N GLN A 597 -42.27 4.71 21.74
CA GLN A 597 -41.41 3.54 21.74
C GLN A 597 -41.24 3.02 20.31
N LEU A 598 -40.07 2.45 20.01
CA LEU A 598 -39.77 1.82 18.72
C LEU A 598 -39.68 0.32 18.87
N ARG A 599 -40.11 -0.42 17.84
CA ARG A 599 -39.93 -1.87 17.80
C ARG A 599 -38.49 -2.18 17.37
N LEU A 600 -37.78 -2.99 18.14
CA LEU A 600 -36.47 -3.53 17.81
C LEU A 600 -36.60 -5.05 17.64
N ASP A 601 -36.34 -5.52 16.42
CA ASP A 601 -36.22 -6.93 16.07
C ASP A 601 -34.73 -7.27 15.91
N ILE A 602 -34.28 -8.39 16.46
CA ILE A 602 -32.87 -8.81 16.41
C ILE A 602 -32.80 -10.03 15.50
N SER A 603 -32.12 -9.90 14.36
CA SER A 603 -32.03 -10.95 13.35
C SER A 603 -30.88 -11.92 13.63
N SER A 604 -29.74 -11.40 14.09
CA SER A 604 -28.58 -12.22 14.45
C SER A 604 -27.61 -11.41 15.31
N LYS A 605 -26.59 -12.07 15.89
CA LYS A 605 -25.50 -11.39 16.62
C LYS A 605 -24.24 -11.42 15.77
N ASN A 606 -23.42 -10.37 15.86
CA ASN A 606 -22.09 -10.32 15.23
C ASN A 606 -22.12 -10.46 13.71
N SER A 607 -23.17 -9.96 13.06
CA SER A 607 -23.35 -10.00 11.62
C SER A 607 -23.63 -8.61 11.04
N ASP A 608 -23.67 -8.55 9.70
CA ASP A 608 -24.11 -7.38 8.95
C ASP A 608 -25.64 -7.14 9.04
N GLU A 609 -26.39 -8.00 9.73
CA GLU A 609 -27.82 -7.81 9.98
C GLU A 609 -28.11 -8.06 11.47
N GLU A 610 -27.62 -7.17 12.33
CA GLU A 610 -27.67 -7.39 13.77
C GLU A 610 -29.07 -7.13 14.33
N GLY A 611 -29.72 -6.03 13.93
CA GLY A 611 -31.11 -5.77 14.29
C GLY A 611 -31.76 -4.69 13.45
N VAL A 612 -33.08 -4.63 13.49
CA VAL A 612 -33.92 -3.68 12.75
C VAL A 612 -34.77 -2.89 13.72
N ILE A 613 -34.66 -1.57 13.67
CA ILE A 613 -35.57 -0.67 14.38
C ILE A 613 -36.67 -0.25 13.41
N THR A 614 -37.92 -0.46 13.81
CA THR A 614 -39.12 -0.16 13.02
C THR A 614 -39.99 0.90 13.69
N TYR A 615 -40.42 1.89 12.90
CA TYR A 615 -41.38 2.93 13.29
C TYR A 615 -42.37 3.19 12.17
N GLN A 616 -43.65 2.90 12.39
CA GLN A 616 -44.74 3.21 11.43
C GLN A 616 -44.46 2.78 9.97
N GLY A 617 -43.77 1.64 9.78
CA GLY A 617 -43.39 1.12 8.46
C GLY A 617 -41.99 1.51 8.01
N GLU A 618 -41.42 2.59 8.55
CA GLU A 618 -40.01 2.96 8.35
C GLU A 618 -39.08 2.04 9.14
N LYS A 619 -37.93 1.71 8.55
CA LYS A 619 -36.95 0.79 9.12
C LYS A 619 -35.54 1.36 9.03
N ILE A 620 -34.74 1.13 10.07
CA ILE A 620 -33.29 1.28 10.08
C ILE A 620 -32.67 -0.08 10.37
N GLN A 621 -31.69 -0.46 9.56
CA GLN A 621 -30.83 -1.60 9.84
C GLN A 621 -29.67 -1.17 10.75
N LEU A 622 -29.44 -1.91 11.83
CA LEU A 622 -28.28 -1.74 12.69
C LEU A 622 -27.26 -2.82 12.34
N LEU A 623 -26.02 -2.36 12.14
CA LEU A 623 -24.88 -3.20 11.80
C LEU A 623 -23.96 -3.32 13.00
N SER A 624 -23.48 -4.54 13.27
CA SER A 624 -22.52 -4.77 14.35
C SER A 624 -21.26 -3.90 14.17
N VAL A 625 -20.75 -3.77 12.94
CA VAL A 625 -19.55 -2.95 12.66
C VAL A 625 -19.72 -1.44 12.91
N ASN A 626 -20.94 -0.98 13.18
CA ASN A 626 -21.29 0.42 13.39
C ASN A 626 -21.66 0.77 14.83
N GLY A 627 -21.57 -0.19 15.76
CA GLY A 627 -21.77 0.05 17.20
C GLY A 627 -21.86 -1.27 17.97
N PRO A 628 -22.36 -1.26 19.21
CA PRO A 628 -22.50 -0.11 20.08
C PRO A 628 -21.13 0.39 20.48
N TYR A 629 -20.78 1.61 20.07
CA TYR A 629 -19.57 2.26 20.56
C TYR A 629 -19.83 2.85 21.93
N GLN A 630 -18.96 2.60 22.90
CA GLN A 630 -19.08 3.16 24.25
C GLN A 630 -18.17 4.36 24.45
N PHE A 631 -18.72 5.36 25.12
CA PHE A 631 -18.09 6.63 25.47
C PHE A 631 -18.25 6.88 26.97
N THR A 632 -17.58 7.92 27.48
CA THR A 632 -17.63 8.25 28.91
C THR A 632 -19.02 8.66 29.40
N ASN A 633 -19.91 9.07 28.49
CA ASN A 633 -21.25 9.58 28.78
C ASN A 633 -22.39 8.88 28.00
N GLY A 634 -22.12 7.78 27.30
CA GLY A 634 -23.16 7.08 26.55
C GLY A 634 -22.64 6.14 25.48
N PHE A 635 -23.55 5.79 24.56
CA PHE A 635 -23.33 4.83 23.50
C PHE A 635 -23.70 5.43 22.14
N LEU A 636 -23.12 4.90 21.07
CA LEU A 636 -23.41 5.31 19.70
C LEU A 636 -23.54 4.11 18.77
N TYR A 637 -24.57 4.15 17.92
CA TYR A 637 -24.63 3.39 16.67
C TYR A 637 -24.64 4.35 15.50
N SER A 638 -23.83 4.10 14.48
CA SER A 638 -23.94 4.83 13.21
C SER A 638 -25.09 4.26 12.37
N ILE A 639 -25.91 5.14 11.81
CA ILE A 639 -27.08 4.80 10.98
C ILE A 639 -27.03 5.49 9.62
N ASP A 640 -27.49 4.80 8.58
CA ASP A 640 -27.50 5.27 7.19
C ASP A 640 -28.82 5.95 6.78
N LYS A 641 -29.80 5.95 7.68
CA LYS A 641 -31.13 6.53 7.49
C LYS A 641 -31.66 7.07 8.81
N ILE A 642 -32.53 8.08 8.77
CA ILE A 642 -33.19 8.69 9.95
C ILE A 642 -34.67 8.28 9.96
N LEU A 643 -35.22 7.88 11.11
CA LEU A 643 -36.64 7.51 11.23
C LEU A 643 -37.55 8.74 11.33
N TYR A 644 -38.17 9.11 10.22
CA TYR A 644 -39.21 10.15 10.16
C TYR A 644 -40.35 9.76 9.21
N THR A 645 -41.53 10.34 9.43
CA THR A 645 -42.76 10.06 8.70
C THR A 645 -43.51 11.35 8.39
N LYS A 646 -44.47 11.29 7.47
CA LYS A 646 -45.31 12.45 7.12
C LYS A 646 -46.09 13.02 8.32
N SER A 647 -46.45 12.19 9.31
CA SER A 647 -47.13 12.65 10.53
C SER A 647 -46.26 13.55 11.41
N ASP A 648 -44.93 13.47 11.30
CA ASP A 648 -44.02 14.27 12.13
C ASP A 648 -44.13 15.77 11.85
N LEU A 649 -44.58 16.16 10.66
CA LEU A 649 -44.84 17.56 10.29
C LEU A 649 -45.88 18.21 11.21
N ASN A 650 -46.82 17.43 11.73
CA ASN A 650 -47.96 17.91 12.52
C ASN A 650 -48.06 17.25 13.91
N ALA A 651 -47.09 16.42 14.31
CA ALA A 651 -47.14 15.68 15.57
C ALA A 651 -47.24 16.61 16.79
N THR A 652 -47.97 16.18 17.83
CA THR A 652 -47.99 16.88 19.11
C THR A 652 -46.70 16.59 19.87
N MET A 653 -45.98 17.63 20.29
CA MET A 653 -44.68 17.48 20.97
C MET A 653 -44.78 17.03 22.43
N CYS A 654 -45.97 17.11 23.02
CA CYS A 654 -46.26 16.49 24.30
C CYS A 654 -47.73 16.06 24.39
N THR A 655 -47.98 14.84 24.83
CA THR A 655 -49.33 14.26 24.97
C THR A 655 -49.62 13.79 26.40
N VAL A 656 -48.66 13.91 27.32
CA VAL A 656 -48.86 13.58 28.74
C VAL A 656 -49.43 14.76 29.52
N SER A 657 -50.19 14.46 30.58
CA SER A 657 -50.86 15.44 31.44
C SER A 657 -49.91 16.43 32.13
N ALA A 658 -48.64 16.06 32.33
CA ALA A 658 -47.62 16.92 32.93
C ALA A 658 -47.20 18.11 32.04
N CYS A 659 -47.69 18.18 30.80
CA CYS A 659 -47.46 19.28 29.86
C CYS A 659 -48.66 20.24 29.73
N ALA A 660 -49.77 19.95 30.42
CA ALA A 660 -51.01 20.74 30.35
C ALA A 660 -50.98 21.95 31.30
#